data_AF-A0A7H8QHR6-F1
#
_entry.id   AF-A0A7H8QHR6-F1
#
_cell.length_a   1.000
_cell.length_b   1.000
_cell.length_c   1.000
_cell.angle_alpha   90.00
_cell.angle_beta   90.00
_cell.angle_gamma   90.00
#
_symmetry.space_group_name_H-M   'P 1'
#
loop_
_entity.id
_entity.type
_entity.pdbx_description
1 polymer ?
#
loop_
_entity_poly.entity_id
_entity_poly.type
_entity_poly.pdbx_seq_one_letter_code
_entity_poly.pdbx_strand_id
1 'polypeptide(L)'
;MSGIRRALSKIRHKGDNGSETDSHGPSSTNHSRSNSASNPASPRRSLVNFLRERDYISSSDDMSDDSSAPLSKNQQKRIARQHRRQVKSRLSEEHRNDSEQRRLDKEDEKYRTETPEMKARYGNLPLVQSQERQNLPRIRLDDISKDMIGQEVCFTARLHIVRNMSSKLVFVVFRQQLVTFQGVLHALDGKVSTGMISWVEHLRTGTIVRVRGIMQTPAVPVLGCTHHDVELSIEQFHVVVRREDPVPFSVYEAEVRTEEEDRVEGRFSHISDRTRLSNRILDLRTGTAQAIFRLQSAVGNLFRAALDERRFIEIHSPKLQGAATESGASVFEVNYFGRPAFLAQSPQLAKQMAIASDFDRVYEIGAVFRAENSNTHRHLTEYTGLDIEMAIEEHYHEMLETIDATLKHIIKGLYSKFRREIETVKHQFPSEDIVLLDETPIIPFKDAVKLLNDSGWRNEDGELVPDDEDLHTRDEIRVGQLVKEKYGADYYIIDKFPVSARPFYTMPDPHDAAYTNSFDMFVRGQEIVSGGQRIHDPTMLEENMRKVGIDPAAMDDYLEGFRWGAPPHAGAGVGLERFLMLVLKLGNIRLASMFHRDPKSFPAKPAVANLRHPEASTLEPAWLKENHTPRAESEDEMPRLVDLIANYGDATSTSWTDERYKIWRDPSTGAAISYIPSYNHAIIPGDPLCDPSQYHRVITSFLHWLKRETKLKPIWLLLSPAVEELLGEKLGWRSLSCIAEEVVDPSRNMMASDTEIARKIRHAENEGVKIFSVPPGQLPSEEIRSKIDQRVKDWLANRKGTQIHLSEIAPWRDYEHRWYFYAQDKEGNIPSFVALAMLAPQRGMQVKYSLDFPGAPNGTIEYIVTHAIQTAAKSGIKSLTFGAGATSRLTPGHHMKGAKVRMLQHTYEAVAKQFHLTRKSEFRMKLGAHEEPLYIAYPPHGLGSRGIRAIMNFFED
;
A
#
# COMPACT_ATOMS: atom_id res chain seq x y z
N MET A 1 54.88 16.81 12.04
CA MET A 1 55.62 16.58 10.78
C MET A 1 57.13 16.66 11.01
N SER A 2 57.85 15.54 11.09
CA SER A 2 59.31 15.45 10.77
C SER A 2 59.90 14.01 10.81
N GLY A 3 59.09 12.94 10.74
CA GLY A 3 59.58 11.55 10.86
C GLY A 3 59.45 10.66 9.62
N ILE A 4 58.84 11.14 8.53
CA ILE A 4 58.49 10.28 7.37
C ILE A 4 58.91 10.97 6.07
N ARG A 5 60.20 11.31 5.95
CA ARG A 5 60.84 11.78 4.70
C ARG A 5 61.99 10.89 4.24
N ARG A 6 62.11 9.65 4.74
CA ARG A 6 63.30 8.82 4.51
C ARG A 6 63.09 7.38 4.05
N ALA A 7 62.03 7.11 3.27
CA ALA A 7 61.82 5.76 2.72
C ALA A 7 61.29 5.69 1.27
N LEU A 8 61.37 6.77 0.48
CA LEU A 8 61.02 6.73 -0.95
C LEU A 8 62.08 7.41 -1.83
N SER A 9 63.34 7.04 -1.62
CA SER A 9 64.42 7.23 -2.58
C SER A 9 64.92 5.85 -3.02
N LYS A 10 64.61 5.45 -4.27
CA LYS A 10 65.33 4.51 -5.16
C LYS A 10 64.33 3.81 -6.09
N ILE A 11 64.00 4.49 -7.19
CA ILE A 11 63.67 3.83 -8.45
C ILE A 11 64.92 3.99 -9.33
N ARG A 12 65.39 2.88 -9.89
CA ARG A 12 66.32 2.86 -11.03
C ARG A 12 65.51 2.36 -12.23
N HIS A 13 65.34 3.21 -13.23
CA HIS A 13 64.96 2.82 -14.59
C HIS A 13 66.19 2.89 -15.49
N LYS A 14 66.31 1.92 -16.39
CA LYS A 14 67.06 1.91 -17.67
C LYS A 14 66.19 1.05 -18.60
N GLY A 15 65.91 1.39 -19.85
CA GLY A 15 66.24 2.58 -20.65
C GLY A 15 65.57 2.44 -22.03
N ASP A 16 65.33 3.59 -22.64
CA ASP A 16 65.61 3.95 -24.04
C ASP A 16 65.14 3.12 -25.24
N ASN A 17 64.25 3.76 -26.02
CA ASN A 17 64.54 4.48 -27.28
C ASN A 17 63.90 4.02 -28.60
N GLY A 18 63.45 5.05 -29.33
CA GLY A 18 63.31 5.13 -30.79
C GLY A 18 61.87 5.37 -31.25
N SER A 19 61.37 6.60 -31.42
CA SER A 19 61.52 7.49 -32.61
C SER A 19 61.01 6.83 -33.91
N GLU A 20 60.21 7.41 -34.80
CA GLU A 20 59.83 8.81 -35.05
C GLU A 20 58.76 8.84 -36.18
N THR A 21 58.11 10.01 -36.32
CA THR A 21 57.57 10.63 -37.56
C THR A 21 56.24 10.18 -38.22
N ASP A 22 55.31 11.14 -38.16
CA ASP A 22 54.64 11.84 -39.28
C ASP A 22 53.45 11.25 -40.07
N SER A 23 52.33 11.96 -39.85
CA SER A 23 51.53 12.69 -40.85
C SER A 23 50.48 11.96 -41.71
N HIS A 24 49.25 12.45 -41.50
CA HIS A 24 48.22 12.82 -42.48
C HIS A 24 47.68 11.77 -43.48
N GLY A 25 46.36 11.59 -43.36
CA GLY A 25 45.46 11.70 -44.52
C GLY A 25 44.91 10.39 -45.09
N PRO A 26 43.82 10.46 -45.87
CA PRO A 26 42.52 10.03 -45.32
C PRO A 26 41.75 9.01 -46.17
N SER A 27 40.69 8.48 -45.55
CA SER A 27 39.37 8.15 -46.12
C SER A 27 39.26 7.26 -47.36
N SER A 28 38.60 6.10 -47.18
CA SER A 28 37.38 5.67 -47.93
C SER A 28 37.06 4.22 -47.54
N THR A 29 35.99 4.00 -46.76
CA THR A 29 34.70 3.42 -47.21
C THR A 29 34.84 2.20 -48.12
N ASN A 30 34.55 0.98 -47.64
CA ASN A 30 33.23 0.36 -47.79
C ASN A 30 33.20 -1.15 -47.46
N HIS A 31 32.09 -1.53 -46.83
CA HIS A 31 31.32 -2.76 -47.01
C HIS A 31 31.92 -4.17 -46.73
N SER A 32 31.37 -4.74 -45.63
CA SER A 32 30.40 -5.85 -45.65
C SER A 32 30.87 -7.27 -45.28
N ARG A 33 30.04 -7.87 -44.41
CA ARG A 33 29.73 -9.32 -44.23
C ARG A 33 30.87 -10.19 -43.67
N SER A 34 30.66 -11.24 -42.88
CA SER A 34 29.54 -11.84 -42.16
C SER A 34 30.11 -13.05 -41.40
N ASN A 35 29.44 -13.45 -40.32
CA ASN A 35 29.34 -14.82 -39.78
C ASN A 35 30.41 -15.39 -38.82
N SER A 36 29.85 -15.74 -37.65
CA SER A 36 29.96 -17.02 -36.91
C SER A 36 31.31 -17.44 -36.32
N ALA A 37 31.37 -17.52 -34.99
CA ALA A 37 31.18 -18.77 -34.25
C ALA A 37 31.75 -18.65 -32.82
N SER A 38 31.01 -19.24 -31.89
CA SER A 38 31.31 -19.53 -30.48
C SER A 38 32.70 -20.14 -30.24
N ASN A 39 33.39 -19.80 -29.13
CA ASN A 39 33.36 -20.55 -27.84
C ASN A 39 34.35 -19.92 -26.79
N PRO A 40 34.50 -20.42 -25.54
CA PRO A 40 34.25 -19.65 -24.31
C PRO A 40 35.52 -19.33 -23.48
N ALA A 41 35.49 -18.27 -22.65
CA ALA A 41 36.53 -18.08 -21.63
C ALA A 41 36.09 -17.18 -20.45
N SER A 42 36.01 -17.78 -19.26
CA SER A 42 36.57 -17.31 -17.97
C SER A 42 36.28 -15.86 -17.48
N PRO A 43 35.52 -15.68 -16.36
CA PRO A 43 35.33 -14.38 -15.72
C PRO A 43 36.41 -14.15 -14.64
N ARG A 44 37.62 -13.76 -15.06
CA ARG A 44 38.63 -13.21 -14.14
C ARG A 44 39.40 -12.08 -14.81
N ARG A 45 38.75 -10.92 -14.92
CA ARG A 45 39.37 -9.57 -15.05
C ARG A 45 38.29 -8.52 -15.33
N SER A 46 37.63 -7.98 -14.29
CA SER A 46 36.98 -6.66 -14.41
C SER A 46 36.64 -5.95 -13.08
N LEU A 47 37.35 -6.23 -11.97
CA LEU A 47 37.14 -5.50 -10.70
C LEU A 47 38.16 -4.37 -10.45
N VAL A 48 39.29 -4.38 -11.15
CA VAL A 48 40.38 -3.40 -10.92
C VAL A 48 40.24 -2.15 -11.81
N ASN A 49 39.54 -2.22 -12.95
CA ASN A 49 39.32 -1.06 -13.82
C ASN A 49 38.09 -0.22 -13.44
N PHE A 50 37.16 -0.75 -12.64
CA PHE A 50 36.01 0.02 -12.17
C PHE A 50 36.34 0.92 -10.97
N LEU A 51 37.44 0.64 -10.26
CA LEU A 51 37.87 1.35 -9.04
C LEU A 51 39.13 2.22 -9.23
N ARG A 52 39.72 2.29 -10.44
CA ARG A 52 40.95 3.07 -10.69
C ARG A 52 40.77 4.38 -11.46
N GLU A 53 39.57 4.71 -11.91
CA GLU A 53 39.26 6.04 -12.46
C GLU A 53 38.17 6.71 -11.62
N ARG A 54 38.54 7.16 -10.41
CA ARG A 54 38.06 8.38 -9.75
C ARG A 54 38.48 8.40 -8.27
N ASP A 55 39.76 8.63 -8.05
CA ASP A 55 40.22 9.40 -6.88
C ASP A 55 41.09 10.53 -7.44
N TYR A 56 40.56 11.76 -7.47
CA TYR A 56 40.61 12.74 -6.39
C TYR A 56 42.03 13.27 -6.14
N ILE A 57 42.32 14.40 -6.79
CA ILE A 57 43.20 15.43 -6.25
C ILE A 57 42.44 16.06 -5.09
N SER A 58 42.95 15.81 -3.90
CA SER A 58 42.58 16.44 -2.63
C SER A 58 43.32 17.77 -2.45
N SER A 59 42.58 18.75 -1.94
CA SER A 59 43.01 19.96 -1.21
C SER A 59 41.66 20.54 -0.73
N SER A 60 41.23 20.38 0.53
CA SER A 60 41.83 20.88 1.78
C SER A 60 42.29 22.35 1.58
N ASP A 61 41.77 23.34 2.30
CA ASP A 61 41.71 23.36 3.75
C ASP A 61 40.58 24.24 4.30
N ASP A 62 40.17 23.80 5.49
CA ASP A 62 39.69 24.62 6.58
C ASP A 62 40.76 25.68 6.94
N MET A 63 40.37 26.94 7.09
CA MET A 63 41.26 28.01 7.52
C MET A 63 41.15 28.17 9.04
N SER A 64 42.28 28.14 9.73
CA SER A 64 42.45 28.92 10.95
C SER A 64 43.67 29.84 10.81
N ASP A 65 43.44 31.10 11.19
CA ASP A 65 44.26 32.31 11.11
C ASP A 65 45.74 32.18 11.46
N ASP A 66 46.63 32.86 10.72
CA ASP A 66 47.18 34.16 11.14
C ASP A 66 48.04 34.83 10.01
N SER A 67 48.12 36.15 10.05
CA SER A 67 49.03 37.08 9.33
C SER A 67 48.69 37.56 7.90
N SER A 68 48.11 38.77 7.87
CA SER A 68 48.26 39.88 6.90
C SER A 68 48.96 39.62 5.54
N ALA A 69 48.19 39.27 4.50
CA ALA A 69 48.57 39.48 3.11
C ALA A 69 47.34 39.77 2.22
N PRO A 70 47.46 40.57 1.14
CA PRO A 70 46.31 40.99 0.33
C PRO A 70 45.74 39.83 -0.51
N LEU A 71 44.42 39.67 -0.48
CA LEU A 71 43.66 38.59 -1.12
C LEU A 71 43.89 38.49 -2.65
N SER A 72 44.04 37.26 -3.14
CA SER A 72 44.21 36.93 -4.56
C SER A 72 42.94 37.18 -5.40
N LYS A 73 43.12 37.61 -6.66
CA LYS A 73 42.04 37.86 -7.67
C LYS A 73 41.03 36.72 -7.80
N ASN A 74 41.43 35.46 -7.60
CA ASN A 74 40.53 34.31 -7.68
C ASN A 74 39.67 34.13 -6.43
N GLN A 75 40.18 34.53 -5.27
CA GLN A 75 39.46 34.51 -3.99
C GLN A 75 38.40 35.63 -3.97
N GLN A 76 38.74 36.81 -4.48
CA GLN A 76 37.79 37.91 -4.70
C GLN A 76 36.67 37.53 -5.68
N LYS A 77 36.98 36.80 -6.77
CA LYS A 77 35.95 36.29 -7.70
C LYS A 77 35.04 35.24 -7.06
N ARG A 78 35.56 34.40 -6.15
CA ARG A 78 34.77 33.36 -5.46
C ARG A 78 33.81 33.98 -4.45
N ILE A 79 34.28 34.95 -3.66
CA ILE A 79 33.45 35.73 -2.72
C ILE A 79 32.40 36.55 -3.48
N ALA A 80 32.77 37.19 -4.59
CA ALA A 80 31.82 37.90 -5.45
C ALA A 80 30.74 36.98 -6.06
N ARG A 81 31.07 35.72 -6.37
CA ARG A 81 30.13 34.71 -6.90
C ARG A 81 29.20 34.15 -5.82
N GLN A 82 29.69 33.99 -4.58
CA GLN A 82 28.88 33.63 -3.41
C GLN A 82 27.94 34.76 -3.01
N HIS A 83 28.44 35.99 -2.96
CA HIS A 83 27.63 37.19 -2.69
C HIS A 83 26.58 37.41 -3.78
N ARG A 84 26.93 37.24 -5.07
CA ARG A 84 25.94 37.25 -6.17
C ARG A 84 24.89 36.15 -6.03
N ARG A 85 25.23 34.96 -5.52
CA ARG A 85 24.27 33.86 -5.30
C ARG A 85 23.35 34.14 -4.11
N GLN A 86 23.87 34.67 -3.01
CA GLN A 86 23.06 35.06 -1.85
C GLN A 86 22.15 36.25 -2.16
N VAL A 87 22.65 37.26 -2.86
CA VAL A 87 21.83 38.40 -3.34
C VAL A 87 20.77 37.93 -4.33
N LYS A 88 21.09 37.00 -5.25
CA LYS A 88 20.09 36.43 -6.18
C LYS A 88 19.07 35.52 -5.48
N SER A 89 19.44 34.89 -4.36
CA SER A 89 18.52 34.11 -3.51
C SER A 89 17.58 35.01 -2.73
N ARG A 90 18.09 36.06 -2.06
CA ARG A 90 17.27 37.07 -1.38
C ARG A 90 16.35 37.81 -2.35
N LEU A 91 16.86 38.26 -3.50
CA LEU A 91 16.03 38.87 -4.54
C LEU A 91 14.99 37.88 -5.11
N SER A 92 15.27 36.57 -5.11
CA SER A 92 14.29 35.55 -5.52
C SER A 92 13.23 35.29 -4.46
N GLU A 93 13.54 35.41 -3.17
CA GLU A 93 12.58 35.30 -2.07
C GLU A 93 11.73 36.59 -1.95
N GLU A 94 12.36 37.76 -2.07
CA GLU A 94 11.67 39.05 -2.14
C GLU A 94 10.79 39.13 -3.39
N HIS A 95 11.25 38.73 -4.57
CA HIS A 95 10.38 38.61 -5.76
C HIS A 95 9.29 37.56 -5.60
N ARG A 96 9.49 36.51 -4.79
CA ARG A 96 8.47 35.49 -4.56
C ARG A 96 7.38 35.99 -3.60
N ASN A 97 7.75 36.65 -2.51
CA ASN A 97 6.81 37.29 -1.58
C ASN A 97 6.09 38.47 -2.24
N ASP A 98 6.79 39.31 -3.00
CA ASP A 98 6.21 40.42 -3.76
C ASP A 98 5.33 39.90 -4.91
N SER A 99 5.63 38.73 -5.49
CA SER A 99 4.74 38.07 -6.48
C SER A 99 3.49 37.42 -5.87
N GLU A 100 3.58 36.87 -4.66
CA GLU A 100 2.45 36.33 -3.89
C GLU A 100 1.55 37.48 -3.43
N GLN A 101 2.12 38.56 -2.89
CA GLN A 101 1.40 39.75 -2.49
C GLN A 101 0.71 40.40 -3.69
N ARG A 102 1.41 40.57 -4.82
CA ARG A 102 0.80 41.07 -6.08
C ARG A 102 -0.24 40.11 -6.67
N ARG A 103 -0.16 38.81 -6.39
CA ARG A 103 -1.17 37.82 -6.83
C ARG A 103 -2.43 37.99 -5.99
N LEU A 104 -2.29 38.10 -4.67
CA LEU A 104 -3.38 38.37 -3.74
C LEU A 104 -4.03 39.73 -4.03
N ASP A 105 -3.23 40.78 -4.23
CA ASP A 105 -3.73 42.12 -4.59
C ASP A 105 -4.44 42.11 -5.95
N LYS A 106 -3.94 41.37 -6.96
CA LYS A 106 -4.61 41.20 -8.26
C LYS A 106 -5.86 40.33 -8.17
N GLU A 107 -5.91 39.36 -7.26
CA GLU A 107 -7.12 38.58 -7.00
C GLU A 107 -8.18 39.46 -6.34
N ASP A 108 -7.80 40.24 -5.33
CA ASP A 108 -8.68 41.20 -4.62
C ASP A 108 -9.20 42.31 -5.56
N GLU A 109 -8.37 42.84 -6.45
CA GLU A 109 -8.75 43.79 -7.50
C GLU A 109 -9.79 43.19 -8.48
N LYS A 110 -9.63 41.91 -8.85
CA LYS A 110 -10.58 41.18 -9.71
C LYS A 110 -11.93 40.96 -9.02
N TYR A 111 -11.93 40.65 -7.72
CA TYR A 111 -13.17 40.49 -6.95
C TYR A 111 -13.89 41.82 -6.67
N ARG A 112 -13.15 42.95 -6.65
CA ARG A 112 -13.71 44.30 -6.49
C ARG A 112 -14.39 44.85 -7.74
N THR A 113 -14.00 44.40 -8.93
CA THR A 113 -14.56 44.86 -10.21
C THR A 113 -15.80 44.07 -10.67
N GLU A 114 -16.21 43.04 -9.92
CA GLU A 114 -17.39 42.23 -10.23
C GLU A 114 -18.70 42.85 -9.72
N THR A 115 -19.73 42.85 -10.57
CA THR A 115 -21.09 43.21 -10.15
C THR A 115 -21.69 42.13 -9.23
N PRO A 116 -22.70 42.46 -8.39
CA PRO A 116 -23.40 41.48 -7.57
C PRO A 116 -23.96 40.29 -8.37
N GLU A 117 -24.44 40.55 -9.58
CA GLU A 117 -24.99 39.53 -10.49
C GLU A 117 -23.91 38.56 -10.97
N MET A 118 -22.70 39.06 -11.25
CA MET A 118 -21.56 38.21 -11.61
C MET A 118 -21.13 37.32 -10.44
N LYS A 119 -21.12 37.86 -9.22
CA LYS A 119 -20.82 37.09 -8.00
C LYS A 119 -21.84 36.00 -7.72
N ALA A 120 -23.13 36.23 -8.00
CA ALA A 120 -24.19 35.23 -7.78
C ALA A 120 -24.09 34.01 -8.72
N ARG A 121 -23.35 34.10 -9.83
CA ARG A 121 -23.21 33.02 -10.83
C ARG A 121 -22.23 31.92 -10.40
N TYR A 122 -21.46 32.13 -9.35
CA TYR A 122 -20.55 31.12 -8.83
C TYR A 122 -20.45 31.14 -7.31
N GLY A 123 -19.81 30.14 -6.72
CA GLY A 123 -19.65 30.03 -5.26
C GLY A 123 -20.21 28.72 -4.70
N ASN A 124 -20.43 28.69 -3.39
CA ASN A 124 -20.92 27.50 -2.70
C ASN A 124 -22.44 27.60 -2.53
N LEU A 125 -23.16 26.53 -2.89
CA LEU A 125 -24.56 26.38 -2.49
C LEU A 125 -24.65 26.07 -0.99
N PRO A 126 -25.75 26.42 -0.34
CA PRO A 126 -26.00 26.00 1.04
C PRO A 126 -26.01 24.47 1.13
N LEU A 127 -25.67 23.96 2.32
CA LEU A 127 -25.75 22.54 2.62
C LEU A 127 -27.16 22.02 2.29
N VAL A 128 -27.23 20.97 1.48
CA VAL A 128 -28.51 20.37 1.08
C VAL A 128 -29.12 19.66 2.29
N GLN A 129 -30.02 20.36 2.99
CA GLN A 129 -30.80 19.85 4.13
C GLN A 129 -32.30 19.81 3.82
N SER A 130 -32.65 19.65 2.54
CA SER A 130 -34.05 19.62 2.07
C SER A 130 -34.89 20.85 2.47
N GLN A 131 -34.25 22.02 2.60
CA GLN A 131 -34.90 23.28 3.01
C GLN A 131 -35.91 23.78 1.97
N GLU A 132 -35.61 23.59 0.68
CA GLU A 132 -36.45 24.03 -0.43
C GLU A 132 -36.50 22.99 -1.55
N ARG A 133 -37.63 22.94 -2.27
CA ARG A 133 -37.82 22.09 -3.45
C ARG A 133 -38.26 22.93 -4.66
N GLN A 134 -37.28 23.54 -5.32
CA GLN A 134 -37.51 24.44 -6.46
C GLN A 134 -37.93 23.75 -7.77
N ASN A 135 -37.91 22.40 -7.84
CA ASN A 135 -38.27 21.58 -9.00
C ASN A 135 -37.67 22.03 -10.36
N LEU A 136 -36.51 22.70 -10.32
CA LEU A 136 -35.80 23.10 -11.54
C LEU A 136 -35.42 21.87 -12.36
N PRO A 137 -35.66 21.85 -13.69
CA PRO A 137 -35.31 20.74 -14.54
C PRO A 137 -33.78 20.55 -14.53
N ARG A 138 -33.36 19.31 -14.37
CA ARG A 138 -31.95 18.91 -14.37
C ARG A 138 -31.81 17.69 -15.25
N ILE A 139 -30.88 17.75 -16.20
CA ILE A 139 -30.63 16.64 -17.12
C ILE A 139 -29.58 15.70 -16.54
N ARG A 140 -29.62 14.42 -16.92
CA ARG A 140 -28.50 13.50 -16.72
C ARG A 140 -27.54 13.69 -17.89
N LEU A 141 -26.25 13.47 -17.65
CA LEU A 141 -25.26 13.56 -18.74
C LEU A 141 -25.48 12.47 -19.79
N ASP A 142 -26.08 11.34 -19.42
CA ASP A 142 -26.40 10.24 -20.35
C ASP A 142 -27.51 10.63 -21.35
N ASP A 143 -28.33 11.62 -21.01
CA ASP A 143 -29.46 12.07 -21.85
C ASP A 143 -29.06 13.20 -22.82
N ILE A 144 -27.80 13.65 -22.79
CA ILE A 144 -27.29 14.70 -23.67
C ILE A 144 -27.28 14.21 -25.12
N SER A 145 -27.85 15.01 -26.02
CA SER A 145 -27.84 14.76 -27.46
C SER A 145 -27.51 16.03 -28.27
N LYS A 146 -27.26 15.86 -29.57
CA LYS A 146 -27.00 16.97 -30.50
C LYS A 146 -28.21 17.90 -30.66
N ASP A 147 -29.42 17.39 -30.48
CA ASP A 147 -30.67 18.16 -30.62
C ASP A 147 -30.83 19.22 -29.52
N MET A 148 -30.02 19.15 -28.47
CA MET A 148 -30.00 20.12 -27.38
C MET A 148 -29.17 21.37 -27.67
N ILE A 149 -28.45 21.45 -28.81
CA ILE A 149 -27.64 22.63 -29.16
C ILE A 149 -28.51 23.90 -29.14
N GLY A 150 -28.00 24.96 -28.50
CA GLY A 150 -28.69 26.23 -28.29
C GLY A 150 -29.60 26.26 -27.06
N GLN A 151 -29.90 25.11 -26.43
CA GLN A 151 -30.73 25.05 -25.24
C GLN A 151 -29.92 25.33 -23.97
N GLU A 152 -30.56 25.98 -23.00
CA GLU A 152 -30.02 26.10 -21.65
C GLU A 152 -30.24 24.80 -20.88
N VAL A 153 -29.16 24.24 -20.34
CA VAL A 153 -29.21 23.01 -19.55
C VAL A 153 -28.60 23.22 -18.17
N CYS A 154 -29.09 22.45 -17.21
CA CYS A 154 -28.59 22.42 -15.84
C CYS A 154 -28.37 20.96 -15.42
N PHE A 155 -27.23 20.67 -14.79
CA PHE A 155 -26.95 19.34 -14.27
C PHE A 155 -26.10 19.38 -13.00
N THR A 156 -26.04 18.24 -12.30
CA THR A 156 -25.13 18.03 -11.17
C THR A 156 -24.16 16.89 -11.49
N ALA A 157 -22.86 17.17 -11.41
CA ALA A 157 -21.82 16.22 -11.79
C ALA A 157 -20.58 16.38 -10.89
N ARG A 158 -19.64 15.44 -11.00
CA ARG A 158 -18.31 15.60 -10.40
C ARG A 158 -17.39 16.34 -11.35
N LEU A 159 -16.61 17.26 -10.81
CA LEU A 159 -15.49 17.89 -11.48
C LEU A 159 -14.41 16.84 -11.75
N HIS A 160 -14.20 16.43 -13.00
CA HIS A 160 -13.28 15.34 -13.33
C HIS A 160 -11.87 15.88 -13.66
N ILE A 161 -11.79 16.87 -14.55
CA ILE A 161 -10.53 17.51 -14.98
C ILE A 161 -10.76 19.02 -15.10
N VAL A 162 -9.74 19.82 -14.76
CA VAL A 162 -9.68 21.26 -15.02
C VAL A 162 -8.40 21.53 -15.83
N ARG A 163 -8.53 22.15 -17.00
CA ARG A 163 -7.41 22.51 -17.88
C ARG A 163 -7.40 24.03 -18.08
N ASN A 164 -6.44 24.69 -17.44
CA ASN A 164 -6.22 26.13 -17.60
C ASN A 164 -5.53 26.40 -18.94
N MET A 165 -6.12 27.29 -19.75
CA MET A 165 -5.53 27.74 -21.02
C MET A 165 -5.01 29.17 -20.92
N SER A 166 -5.78 30.06 -20.27
CA SER A 166 -5.41 31.45 -20.02
C SER A 166 -6.24 32.02 -18.87
N SER A 167 -5.90 33.22 -18.40
CA SER A 167 -6.69 33.95 -17.39
C SER A 167 -8.13 34.28 -17.80
N LYS A 168 -8.50 34.04 -19.07
CA LYS A 168 -9.83 34.26 -19.64
C LYS A 168 -10.50 32.99 -20.15
N LEU A 169 -9.87 31.81 -20.04
CA LEU A 169 -10.39 30.57 -20.59
C LEU A 169 -9.92 29.34 -19.81
N VAL A 170 -10.87 28.55 -19.33
CA VAL A 170 -10.63 27.24 -18.71
C VAL A 170 -11.58 26.20 -19.29
N PHE A 171 -11.03 25.03 -19.62
CA PHE A 171 -11.80 23.84 -20.00
C PHE A 171 -12.02 22.98 -18.77
N VAL A 172 -13.26 22.49 -18.62
CA VAL A 172 -13.66 21.68 -17.48
C VAL A 172 -14.30 20.40 -18.00
N VAL A 173 -13.85 19.25 -17.50
CA VAL A 173 -14.52 17.97 -17.77
C VAL A 173 -15.37 17.61 -16.57
N PHE A 174 -16.65 17.38 -16.81
CA PHE A 174 -17.60 16.86 -15.85
C PHE A 174 -17.76 15.37 -16.04
N ARG A 175 -18.06 14.67 -14.95
CA ARG A 175 -18.35 13.24 -15.00
C ARG A 175 -19.54 12.88 -14.13
N GLN A 176 -20.42 12.07 -14.70
CA GLN A 176 -21.55 11.45 -14.02
C GLN A 176 -21.54 9.95 -14.36
N GLN A 177 -21.09 9.13 -13.41
CA GLN A 177 -20.93 7.68 -13.59
C GLN A 177 -20.01 7.34 -14.78
N LEU A 178 -20.53 6.69 -15.82
CA LEU A 178 -19.79 6.28 -17.03
C LEU A 178 -19.56 7.43 -18.03
N VAL A 179 -20.30 8.53 -17.89
CA VAL A 179 -20.32 9.61 -18.88
C VAL A 179 -19.41 10.76 -18.47
N THR A 180 -18.57 11.19 -19.41
CA THR A 180 -17.78 12.42 -19.32
C THR A 180 -18.26 13.44 -20.35
N PHE A 181 -18.25 14.72 -19.96
CA PHE A 181 -18.77 15.82 -20.77
C PHE A 181 -17.95 17.09 -20.57
N GLN A 182 -17.59 17.78 -21.64
CA GLN A 182 -16.79 19.00 -21.59
C GLN A 182 -17.67 20.25 -21.43
N GLY A 183 -17.22 21.15 -20.57
CA GLY A 183 -17.66 22.54 -20.53
C GLY A 183 -16.51 23.51 -20.76
N VAL A 184 -16.86 24.67 -21.30
CA VAL A 184 -15.98 25.79 -21.62
C VAL A 184 -16.42 26.98 -20.79
N LEU A 185 -15.52 27.49 -19.96
CA LEU A 185 -15.75 28.71 -19.20
C LEU A 185 -14.80 29.77 -19.74
N HIS A 186 -15.38 30.76 -20.43
CA HIS A 186 -14.65 31.87 -21.04
C HIS A 186 -15.17 33.20 -20.53
N ALA A 187 -14.29 34.19 -20.43
CA ALA A 187 -14.66 35.51 -19.92
C ALA A 187 -15.66 36.18 -20.87
N LEU A 188 -16.76 36.68 -20.31
CA LEU A 188 -17.85 37.35 -21.01
C LEU A 188 -18.23 38.61 -20.21
N ASP A 189 -18.15 39.77 -20.86
CA ASP A 189 -18.43 41.04 -20.21
C ASP A 189 -19.83 41.05 -19.58
N GLY A 190 -19.90 41.44 -18.30
CA GLY A 190 -21.14 41.47 -17.51
C GLY A 190 -21.75 40.11 -17.14
N LYS A 191 -21.17 38.98 -17.60
CA LYS A 191 -21.66 37.62 -17.29
C LYS A 191 -20.63 36.77 -16.54
N VAL A 192 -19.49 36.47 -17.17
CA VAL A 192 -18.46 35.58 -16.64
C VAL A 192 -17.20 36.38 -16.40
N SER A 193 -16.87 36.59 -15.12
CA SER A 193 -15.69 37.35 -14.71
C SER A 193 -14.41 36.53 -14.77
N THR A 194 -13.27 37.22 -14.80
CA THR A 194 -11.96 36.56 -14.59
C THR A 194 -11.79 36.03 -13.16
N GLY A 195 -12.53 36.57 -12.17
CA GLY A 195 -12.57 36.03 -10.81
C GLY A 195 -13.29 34.68 -10.74
N MET A 196 -14.41 34.49 -11.45
CA MET A 196 -15.08 33.19 -11.58
C MET A 196 -14.15 32.13 -12.17
N ILE A 197 -13.43 32.46 -13.25
CA ILE A 197 -12.46 31.56 -13.90
C ILE A 197 -11.36 31.18 -12.91
N SER A 198 -10.74 32.17 -12.27
CA SER A 198 -9.72 31.95 -11.23
C SER A 198 -10.25 31.07 -10.10
N TRP A 199 -11.49 31.27 -9.67
CA TRP A 199 -12.11 30.47 -8.61
C TRP A 199 -12.30 29.01 -9.03
N VAL A 200 -12.80 28.75 -10.24
CA VAL A 200 -12.97 27.38 -10.78
C VAL A 200 -11.63 26.67 -10.96
N GLU A 201 -10.59 27.37 -11.39
CA GLU A 201 -9.23 26.82 -11.55
C GLU A 201 -8.65 26.22 -10.26
N HIS A 202 -9.02 26.78 -9.12
CA HIS A 202 -8.54 26.34 -7.80
C HIS A 202 -9.42 25.26 -7.17
N LEU A 203 -10.52 24.86 -7.80
CA LEU A 203 -11.35 23.77 -7.30
C LEU A 203 -10.63 22.43 -7.46
N ARG A 204 -10.61 21.66 -6.37
CA ARG A 204 -10.09 20.29 -6.39
C ARG A 204 -11.00 19.38 -7.21
N THR A 205 -10.42 18.53 -8.04
CA THR A 205 -11.15 17.47 -8.78
C THR A 205 -11.95 16.58 -7.82
N GLY A 206 -12.99 15.90 -8.27
CA GLY A 206 -13.90 15.11 -7.45
C GLY A 206 -14.94 15.93 -6.67
N THR A 207 -14.81 17.26 -6.58
CA THR A 207 -15.85 18.18 -6.08
C THR A 207 -17.16 17.98 -6.85
N ILE A 208 -18.29 18.00 -6.14
CA ILE A 208 -19.62 17.91 -6.77
C ILE A 208 -20.11 19.32 -7.06
N VAL A 209 -20.45 19.56 -8.31
CA VAL A 209 -20.79 20.88 -8.84
C VAL A 209 -22.17 20.85 -9.50
N ARG A 210 -22.88 21.96 -9.42
CA ARG A 210 -24.09 22.25 -10.18
C ARG A 210 -23.73 23.31 -11.21
N VAL A 211 -23.98 22.99 -12.47
CA VAL A 211 -23.54 23.82 -13.60
C VAL A 211 -24.74 24.10 -14.48
N ARG A 212 -24.87 25.35 -14.91
CA ARG A 212 -25.84 25.80 -15.90
C ARG A 212 -25.11 26.48 -17.05
N GLY A 213 -25.56 26.24 -18.27
CA GLY A 213 -24.97 26.85 -19.46
C GLY A 213 -25.77 26.53 -20.71
N ILE A 214 -25.27 27.02 -21.85
CA ILE A 214 -25.86 26.82 -23.17
C ILE A 214 -25.10 25.72 -23.91
N MET A 215 -25.82 24.77 -24.48
CA MET A 215 -25.21 23.71 -25.29
C MET A 215 -24.74 24.26 -26.63
N GLN A 216 -23.54 23.89 -27.07
CA GLN A 216 -22.95 24.35 -28.32
C GLN A 216 -22.14 23.25 -29.02
N THR A 217 -21.86 23.46 -30.30
CA THR A 217 -20.95 22.61 -31.06
C THR A 217 -19.50 22.97 -30.72
N PRO A 218 -18.64 21.99 -30.35
CA PRO A 218 -17.24 22.26 -30.08
C PRO A 218 -16.51 22.61 -31.38
N ALA A 219 -15.48 23.45 -31.29
CA ALA A 219 -14.66 23.83 -32.46
C ALA A 219 -13.91 22.61 -33.06
N VAL A 220 -13.56 21.64 -32.20
CA VAL A 220 -12.93 20.36 -32.57
C VAL A 220 -13.60 19.27 -31.72
N PRO A 221 -13.91 18.08 -32.28
CA PRO A 221 -14.50 16.99 -31.51
C PRO A 221 -13.71 16.65 -30.25
N VAL A 222 -14.43 16.52 -29.13
CA VAL A 222 -13.84 16.30 -27.80
C VAL A 222 -13.61 14.81 -27.57
N LEU A 223 -12.56 14.26 -28.20
CA LEU A 223 -12.25 12.82 -28.15
C LEU A 223 -11.97 12.29 -26.72
N GLY A 224 -11.61 13.17 -25.78
CA GLY A 224 -11.36 12.81 -24.39
C GLY A 224 -12.61 12.68 -23.50
N CYS A 225 -13.81 12.92 -24.04
CA CYS A 225 -15.08 12.79 -23.33
C CYS A 225 -16.00 11.77 -24.01
N THR A 226 -17.01 11.24 -23.32
CA THR A 226 -18.04 10.36 -23.93
C THR A 226 -18.83 11.09 -25.02
N HIS A 227 -19.15 12.36 -24.79
CA HIS A 227 -19.81 13.23 -25.76
C HIS A 227 -18.76 14.02 -26.53
N HIS A 228 -18.57 13.65 -27.81
CA HIS A 228 -17.54 14.25 -28.67
C HIS A 228 -18.00 15.50 -29.41
N ASP A 229 -19.29 15.55 -29.75
CA ASP A 229 -19.82 16.51 -30.74
C ASP A 229 -20.62 17.66 -30.12
N VAL A 230 -20.68 17.71 -28.78
CA VAL A 230 -21.40 18.74 -28.03
C VAL A 230 -20.57 19.12 -26.82
N GLU A 231 -20.58 20.40 -26.47
CA GLU A 231 -19.97 20.93 -25.24
C GLU A 231 -20.88 21.99 -24.61
N LEU A 232 -20.60 22.36 -23.36
CA LEU A 232 -21.35 23.38 -22.64
C LEU A 232 -20.60 24.72 -22.57
N SER A 233 -21.19 25.80 -23.06
CA SER A 233 -20.76 27.15 -22.68
C SER A 233 -21.29 27.49 -21.28
N ILE A 234 -20.42 27.48 -20.29
CA ILE A 234 -20.80 27.62 -18.87
C ILE A 234 -21.20 29.06 -18.57
N GLU A 235 -22.39 29.25 -17.96
CA GLU A 235 -22.87 30.55 -17.50
C GLU A 235 -22.99 30.65 -15.96
N GLN A 236 -23.17 29.52 -15.27
CA GLN A 236 -23.20 29.44 -13.80
C GLN A 236 -22.47 28.18 -13.32
N PHE A 237 -21.75 28.31 -12.20
CA PHE A 237 -20.94 27.23 -11.65
C PHE A 237 -20.95 27.28 -10.12
N HIS A 238 -21.72 26.39 -9.49
CA HIS A 238 -21.80 26.34 -8.03
C HIS A 238 -21.31 25.01 -7.47
N VAL A 239 -20.65 25.06 -6.31
CA VAL A 239 -20.24 23.87 -5.57
C VAL A 239 -21.39 23.38 -4.70
N VAL A 240 -21.78 22.11 -4.88
CA VAL A 240 -22.76 21.43 -4.02
C VAL A 240 -22.05 20.76 -2.85
N VAL A 241 -20.92 20.07 -3.14
CA VAL A 241 -20.09 19.43 -2.12
C VAL A 241 -18.63 19.67 -2.46
N ARG A 242 -17.95 20.46 -1.62
CA ARG A 242 -16.52 20.74 -1.77
C ARG A 242 -15.70 19.53 -1.35
N ARG A 243 -14.67 19.18 -2.14
CA ARG A 243 -13.63 18.25 -1.70
C ARG A 243 -12.57 19.04 -0.93
N GLU A 244 -12.54 18.88 0.38
CA GLU A 244 -11.52 19.52 1.23
C GLU A 244 -10.21 18.72 1.23
N ASP A 245 -10.34 17.41 1.45
CA ASP A 245 -9.18 16.56 1.64
C ASP A 245 -8.47 16.17 0.33
N PRO A 246 -7.14 15.99 0.39
CA PRO A 246 -6.43 15.32 -0.67
C PRO A 246 -6.84 13.85 -0.82
N VAL A 247 -6.63 13.30 -2.02
CA VAL A 247 -6.86 11.88 -2.34
C VAL A 247 -5.57 11.23 -2.84
N PRO A 248 -5.38 9.92 -2.64
CA PRO A 248 -4.13 9.23 -3.01
C PRO A 248 -3.87 9.20 -4.52
N PHE A 249 -4.92 9.22 -5.34
CA PHE A 249 -4.87 9.34 -6.80
C PHE A 249 -6.16 9.99 -7.29
N SER A 250 -6.17 10.58 -8.47
CA SER A 250 -7.40 11.02 -9.13
C SER A 250 -8.05 9.87 -9.91
N VAL A 251 -9.36 9.95 -10.14
CA VAL A 251 -10.04 8.92 -10.95
C VAL A 251 -9.48 8.89 -12.38
N TYR A 252 -9.17 10.06 -12.94
CA TYR A 252 -8.52 10.16 -14.24
C TYR A 252 -7.21 9.37 -14.28
N GLU A 253 -6.30 9.54 -13.30
CA GLU A 253 -5.05 8.78 -13.23
C GLU A 253 -5.28 7.27 -13.11
N ALA A 254 -6.35 6.82 -12.44
CA ALA A 254 -6.68 5.41 -12.33
C ALA A 254 -7.29 4.79 -13.61
N GLU A 255 -7.79 5.63 -14.52
CA GLU A 255 -8.39 5.23 -15.81
C GLU A 255 -7.39 5.30 -16.98
N VAL A 256 -6.31 6.08 -16.83
CA VAL A 256 -5.25 6.17 -17.84
C VAL A 256 -4.53 4.83 -17.99
N ARG A 257 -4.50 4.33 -19.22
CA ARG A 257 -3.65 3.21 -19.63
C ARG A 257 -2.29 3.75 -20.03
N THR A 258 -1.22 3.13 -19.54
CA THR A 258 0.10 3.25 -20.16
C THR A 258 0.31 2.02 -21.02
N GLU A 259 0.52 2.20 -22.32
CA GLU A 259 0.97 1.11 -23.19
C GLU A 259 2.39 0.67 -22.78
N GLU A 260 2.78 -0.55 -23.16
CA GLU A 260 4.13 -1.06 -22.87
C GLU A 260 5.22 -0.25 -23.60
N GLU A 261 4.90 0.43 -24.71
CA GLU A 261 5.84 1.24 -25.50
C GLU A 261 6.09 2.64 -24.89
N ASP A 262 5.15 3.18 -24.11
CA ASP A 262 5.32 4.43 -23.34
C ASP A 262 6.24 4.27 -22.09
N ARG A 263 6.83 3.07 -21.92
CA ARG A 263 7.84 2.78 -20.87
C ARG A 263 9.16 3.54 -21.07
N VAL A 264 9.34 4.22 -22.21
CA VAL A 264 10.58 4.93 -22.58
C VAL A 264 10.51 6.42 -22.23
N GLU A 265 10.14 6.78 -20.99
CA GLU A 265 10.48 8.11 -20.42
C GLU A 265 10.23 8.22 -18.90
N GLY A 266 10.10 7.10 -18.19
CA GLY A 266 10.04 7.10 -16.72
C GLY A 266 8.79 7.76 -16.09
N ARG A 267 7.75 8.07 -16.86
CA ARG A 267 6.43 8.50 -16.34
C ARG A 267 5.53 7.27 -16.18
N PHE A 268 5.45 6.74 -14.95
CA PHE A 268 4.49 5.68 -14.63
C PHE A 268 3.18 6.33 -14.17
N SER A 269 2.14 6.24 -15.01
CA SER A 269 0.77 6.65 -14.69
C SER A 269 -0.09 5.51 -14.12
N HIS A 270 0.44 4.28 -14.06
CA HIS A 270 -0.37 3.12 -13.68
C HIS A 270 -0.47 2.97 -12.15
N ILE A 271 -1.67 3.19 -11.60
CA ILE A 271 -1.98 2.95 -10.19
C ILE A 271 -2.20 1.44 -9.99
N SER A 272 -1.47 0.84 -9.05
CA SER A 272 -1.55 -0.60 -8.78
C SER A 272 -2.95 -1.02 -8.29
N ASP A 273 -3.38 -2.25 -8.62
CA ASP A 273 -4.65 -2.79 -8.14
C ASP A 273 -4.74 -2.83 -6.62
N ARG A 274 -3.63 -3.09 -5.92
CA ARG A 274 -3.60 -3.04 -4.45
C ARG A 274 -3.95 -1.64 -3.94
N THR A 275 -3.33 -0.60 -4.49
CA THR A 275 -3.63 0.79 -4.14
C THR A 275 -5.07 1.18 -4.44
N ARG A 276 -5.63 0.68 -5.55
CA ARG A 276 -7.04 0.88 -5.90
C ARG A 276 -7.97 0.20 -4.92
N LEU A 277 -7.71 -1.07 -4.58
CA LEU A 277 -8.51 -1.88 -3.66
C LEU A 277 -8.45 -1.35 -2.22
N SER A 278 -7.30 -0.87 -1.74
CA SER A 278 -7.18 -0.23 -0.42
C SER A 278 -7.88 1.14 -0.35
N ASN A 279 -8.14 1.77 -1.51
CA ASN A 279 -8.87 3.03 -1.64
C ASN A 279 -10.19 2.82 -2.39
N ARG A 280 -10.91 1.75 -2.04
CA ARG A 280 -12.02 1.20 -2.83
C ARG A 280 -13.10 2.22 -3.18
N ILE A 281 -13.48 3.11 -2.27
CA ILE A 281 -14.50 4.15 -2.54
C ILE A 281 -14.11 5.06 -3.71
N LEU A 282 -12.81 5.34 -3.88
CA LEU A 282 -12.31 6.16 -4.97
C LEU A 282 -12.18 5.36 -6.26
N ASP A 283 -11.74 4.10 -6.18
CA ASP A 283 -11.66 3.20 -7.32
C ASP A 283 -13.06 2.86 -7.90
N LEU A 284 -14.06 2.62 -7.04
CA LEU A 284 -15.46 2.39 -7.43
C LEU A 284 -16.08 3.57 -8.20
N ARG A 285 -15.41 4.72 -8.21
CA ARG A 285 -15.83 5.87 -9.02
C ARG A 285 -15.37 5.74 -10.47
N THR A 286 -14.36 4.94 -10.80
CA THR A 286 -13.87 4.76 -12.17
C THR A 286 -14.97 4.21 -13.08
N GLY A 287 -14.95 4.56 -14.37
CA GLY A 287 -15.86 4.03 -15.39
C GLY A 287 -15.80 2.50 -15.45
N THR A 288 -14.60 1.93 -15.36
CA THR A 288 -14.41 0.47 -15.31
C THR A 288 -15.10 -0.17 -14.12
N ALA A 289 -14.86 0.30 -12.89
CA ALA A 289 -15.49 -0.30 -11.71
C ALA A 289 -17.01 -0.10 -11.73
N GLN A 290 -17.47 1.08 -12.16
CA GLN A 290 -18.89 1.37 -12.39
C GLN A 290 -19.51 0.38 -13.39
N ALA A 291 -18.82 0.02 -14.46
CA ALA A 291 -19.29 -0.96 -15.45
C ALA A 291 -19.30 -2.38 -14.86
N ILE A 292 -18.23 -2.82 -14.17
CA ILE A 292 -18.15 -4.14 -13.53
C ILE A 292 -19.36 -4.36 -12.59
N PHE A 293 -19.69 -3.39 -11.73
CA PHE A 293 -20.78 -3.58 -10.77
C PHE A 293 -22.19 -3.44 -11.37
N ARG A 294 -22.35 -2.75 -12.51
CA ARG A 294 -23.58 -2.84 -13.30
C ARG A 294 -23.74 -4.23 -13.92
N LEU A 295 -22.66 -4.79 -14.46
CA LEU A 295 -22.64 -6.15 -15.00
C LEU A 295 -22.90 -7.18 -13.90
N GLN A 296 -22.32 -7.03 -12.71
CA GLN A 296 -22.64 -7.89 -11.56
C GLN A 296 -24.13 -7.86 -11.20
N SER A 297 -24.73 -6.66 -11.13
CA SER A 297 -26.17 -6.54 -10.89
C SER A 297 -27.00 -7.17 -12.01
N ALA A 298 -26.57 -7.04 -13.27
CA ALA A 298 -27.21 -7.66 -14.41
C ALA A 298 -27.16 -9.19 -14.34
N VAL A 299 -26.04 -9.79 -13.90
CA VAL A 299 -25.92 -11.24 -13.66
C VAL A 299 -27.00 -11.72 -12.71
N GLY A 300 -27.15 -11.07 -11.55
CA GLY A 300 -28.19 -11.44 -10.57
C GLY A 300 -29.61 -11.34 -11.13
N ASN A 301 -29.91 -10.29 -11.91
CA ASN A 301 -31.23 -10.13 -12.53
C ASN A 301 -31.50 -11.17 -13.62
N LEU A 302 -30.51 -11.48 -14.46
CA LEU A 302 -30.62 -12.47 -15.52
C LEU A 302 -30.71 -13.90 -14.96
N PHE A 303 -30.03 -14.17 -13.84
CA PHE A 303 -30.14 -15.43 -13.12
C PHE A 303 -31.57 -15.64 -12.59
N ARG A 304 -32.13 -14.66 -11.86
CA ARG A 304 -33.53 -14.73 -11.38
C ARG A 304 -34.50 -14.92 -12.53
N ALA A 305 -34.42 -14.07 -13.55
CA ALA A 305 -35.34 -14.13 -14.69
C ALA A 305 -35.33 -15.50 -15.39
N ALA A 306 -34.16 -16.10 -15.60
CA ALA A 306 -34.05 -17.41 -16.22
C ALA A 306 -34.67 -18.54 -15.37
N LEU A 307 -34.59 -18.45 -14.05
CA LEU A 307 -35.13 -19.45 -13.13
C LEU A 307 -36.63 -19.24 -12.84
N ASP A 308 -37.09 -17.99 -12.76
CA ASP A 308 -38.51 -17.64 -12.64
C ASP A 308 -39.30 -18.15 -13.85
N GLU A 309 -38.76 -18.01 -15.06
CA GLU A 309 -39.34 -18.59 -16.30
C GLU A 309 -39.46 -20.12 -16.23
N ARG A 310 -38.64 -20.78 -15.41
CA ARG A 310 -38.64 -22.23 -15.16
C ARG A 310 -39.38 -22.63 -13.88
N ARG A 311 -40.13 -21.68 -13.28
CA ARG A 311 -40.94 -21.87 -12.06
C ARG A 311 -40.14 -22.25 -10.81
N PHE A 312 -38.88 -21.82 -10.71
CA PHE A 312 -38.15 -21.91 -9.46
C PHE A 312 -38.69 -20.91 -8.44
N ILE A 313 -38.49 -21.22 -7.16
CA ILE A 313 -38.89 -20.36 -6.04
C ILE A 313 -37.63 -19.83 -5.35
N GLU A 314 -37.53 -18.50 -5.19
CA GLU A 314 -36.48 -17.91 -4.37
C GLU A 314 -36.69 -18.24 -2.90
N ILE A 315 -35.66 -18.78 -2.26
CA ILE A 315 -35.65 -19.06 -0.82
C ILE A 315 -34.60 -18.20 -0.11
N HIS A 316 -34.77 -18.03 1.21
CA HIS A 316 -33.82 -17.32 2.06
C HIS A 316 -33.47 -18.18 3.27
N SER A 317 -32.26 -18.72 3.30
CA SER A 317 -31.81 -19.62 4.36
C SER A 317 -31.00 -18.89 5.44
N PRO A 318 -31.06 -19.35 6.71
CA PRO A 318 -30.24 -18.78 7.77
C PRO A 318 -28.75 -19.00 7.50
N LYS A 319 -27.94 -17.98 7.75
CA LYS A 319 -26.47 -18.07 7.63
C LYS A 319 -25.77 -18.41 8.93
N LEU A 320 -26.51 -18.45 10.04
CA LEU A 320 -26.05 -18.95 11.33
C LEU A 320 -26.53 -20.40 11.48
N GLN A 321 -25.60 -21.31 11.75
CA GLN A 321 -25.83 -22.74 11.93
C GLN A 321 -25.41 -23.16 13.33
N GLY A 322 -26.14 -24.14 13.90
CA GLY A 322 -25.85 -24.68 15.24
C GLY A 322 -24.61 -25.57 15.30
N ALA A 323 -24.16 -26.11 14.15
CA ALA A 323 -23.02 -27.00 14.03
C ALA A 323 -22.19 -26.68 12.78
N ALA A 324 -20.94 -27.16 12.74
CA ALA A 324 -20.07 -27.08 11.57
C ALA A 324 -20.48 -28.14 10.54
N THR A 325 -20.80 -27.73 9.30
CA THR A 325 -21.56 -28.55 8.36
C THR A 325 -20.76 -29.32 7.30
N GLU A 326 -19.50 -28.96 7.01
CA GLU A 326 -18.75 -29.64 5.93
C GLU A 326 -17.25 -29.92 6.24
N SER A 327 -16.72 -29.44 7.37
CA SER A 327 -15.51 -29.92 8.06
C SER A 327 -15.18 -28.97 9.22
N GLY A 328 -14.96 -29.49 10.43
CA GLY A 328 -14.86 -28.67 11.65
C GLY A 328 -13.75 -27.61 11.69
N ALA A 329 -12.80 -27.62 10.76
CA ALA A 329 -11.65 -26.70 10.74
C ALA A 329 -11.80 -25.51 9.76
N SER A 330 -12.86 -25.44 8.96
CA SER A 330 -12.98 -24.47 7.84
C SER A 330 -14.20 -23.51 7.94
N VAL A 331 -14.85 -23.45 9.09
CA VAL A 331 -16.01 -22.58 9.37
C VAL A 331 -15.66 -21.40 10.29
N PHE A 332 -16.36 -20.27 10.15
CA PHE A 332 -16.23 -19.17 11.10
C PHE A 332 -17.13 -19.42 12.32
N GLU A 333 -16.53 -19.48 13.51
CA GLU A 333 -17.26 -19.52 14.77
C GLU A 333 -17.65 -18.10 15.22
N VAL A 334 -18.88 -17.96 15.71
CA VAL A 334 -19.43 -16.73 16.28
C VAL A 334 -20.04 -17.03 17.64
N ASN A 335 -19.84 -16.12 18.60
CA ASN A 335 -20.46 -16.21 19.91
C ASN A 335 -21.94 -15.79 19.81
N TYR A 336 -22.83 -16.77 19.93
CA TYR A 336 -24.27 -16.60 19.91
C TYR A 336 -24.85 -16.70 21.32
N PHE A 337 -24.87 -15.57 22.03
CA PHE A 337 -25.40 -15.46 23.40
C PHE A 337 -24.75 -16.42 24.41
N GLY A 338 -23.42 -16.58 24.35
CA GLY A 338 -22.66 -17.48 25.22
C GLY A 338 -22.61 -18.93 24.74
N ARG A 339 -23.19 -19.23 23.56
CA ARG A 339 -23.12 -20.52 22.89
C ARG A 339 -22.38 -20.37 21.55
N PRO A 340 -21.66 -21.38 21.07
CA PRO A 340 -21.09 -21.35 19.74
C PRO A 340 -22.19 -21.42 18.67
N ALA A 341 -22.03 -20.65 17.61
CA ALA A 341 -22.72 -20.81 16.34
C ALA A 341 -21.71 -20.63 15.21
N PHE A 342 -22.06 -21.06 14.00
CA PHE A 342 -21.14 -21.06 12.86
C PHE A 342 -21.76 -20.35 11.66
N LEU A 343 -20.93 -19.72 10.83
CA LEU A 343 -21.39 -19.18 9.55
C LEU A 343 -21.44 -20.27 8.48
N ALA A 344 -22.52 -20.31 7.71
CA ALA A 344 -22.76 -21.31 6.68
C ALA A 344 -21.77 -21.21 5.51
N GLN A 345 -21.10 -22.31 5.17
CA GLN A 345 -20.16 -22.37 4.04
C GLN A 345 -20.81 -22.45 2.67
N SER A 346 -22.09 -22.78 2.66
CA SER A 346 -22.98 -22.80 1.51
C SER A 346 -24.42 -22.96 2.06
N PRO A 347 -25.46 -22.64 1.28
CA PRO A 347 -26.83 -22.97 1.65
C PRO A 347 -27.19 -24.45 1.37
N GLN A 348 -26.21 -25.34 1.16
CA GLN A 348 -26.41 -26.71 0.65
C GLN A 348 -27.37 -27.56 1.48
N LEU A 349 -27.32 -27.49 2.81
CA LEU A 349 -28.27 -28.23 3.64
C LEU A 349 -29.68 -27.65 3.53
N ALA A 350 -29.81 -26.32 3.54
CA ALA A 350 -31.11 -25.64 3.52
C ALA A 350 -31.84 -25.83 2.19
N LYS A 351 -31.13 -25.79 1.05
CA LYS A 351 -31.75 -26.02 -0.25
C LYS A 351 -32.24 -27.45 -0.43
N GLN A 352 -31.52 -28.45 0.10
CA GLN A 352 -31.99 -29.85 0.11
C GLN A 352 -33.19 -30.06 1.04
N MET A 353 -33.18 -29.46 2.24
CA MET A 353 -34.35 -29.51 3.13
C MET A 353 -35.59 -28.85 2.49
N ALA A 354 -35.41 -27.82 1.68
CA ALA A 354 -36.50 -27.23 0.91
C ALA A 354 -37.07 -28.22 -0.11
N ILE A 355 -36.22 -28.96 -0.84
CA ILE A 355 -36.67 -30.04 -1.73
C ILE A 355 -37.42 -31.13 -0.96
N ALA A 356 -36.88 -31.56 0.19
CA ALA A 356 -37.54 -32.53 1.08
C ALA A 356 -38.86 -32.00 1.69
N SER A 357 -39.10 -30.69 1.59
CA SER A 357 -40.32 -30.01 2.03
C SER A 357 -41.24 -29.64 0.85
N ASP A 358 -41.18 -30.41 -0.24
CA ASP A 358 -41.99 -30.27 -1.46
C ASP A 358 -41.79 -28.98 -2.28
N PHE A 359 -40.75 -28.20 -2.00
CA PHE A 359 -40.36 -27.11 -2.90
C PHE A 359 -39.59 -27.69 -4.10
N ASP A 360 -40.30 -28.25 -5.08
CA ASP A 360 -39.78 -28.91 -6.30
C ASP A 360 -38.51 -28.26 -6.88
N ARG A 361 -38.48 -26.93 -6.98
CA ARG A 361 -37.40 -26.14 -7.61
C ARG A 361 -37.12 -24.88 -6.80
N VAL A 362 -35.91 -24.72 -6.29
CA VAL A 362 -35.51 -23.58 -5.47
C VAL A 362 -34.20 -22.94 -5.92
N TYR A 363 -34.08 -21.64 -5.70
CA TYR A 363 -32.81 -20.93 -5.83
C TYR A 363 -32.58 -19.96 -4.67
N GLU A 364 -31.32 -19.62 -4.42
CA GLU A 364 -30.94 -18.59 -3.44
C GLU A 364 -29.80 -17.72 -3.98
N ILE A 365 -29.90 -16.40 -3.75
CA ILE A 365 -28.81 -15.45 -3.95
C ILE A 365 -28.41 -14.92 -2.58
N GLY A 366 -27.26 -15.35 -2.05
CA GLY A 366 -26.91 -15.09 -0.66
C GLY A 366 -25.43 -15.10 -0.36
N ALA A 367 -25.07 -14.65 0.85
CA ALA A 367 -23.70 -14.67 1.33
C ALA A 367 -23.23 -16.10 1.64
N VAL A 368 -21.98 -16.37 1.28
CA VAL A 368 -21.30 -17.64 1.48
C VAL A 368 -19.94 -17.39 2.14
N PHE A 369 -19.59 -18.20 3.15
CA PHE A 369 -18.41 -17.96 3.99
C PHE A 369 -17.39 -19.10 3.93
N ARG A 370 -16.13 -18.81 3.65
CA ARG A 370 -15.03 -19.79 3.65
C ARG A 370 -13.96 -19.32 4.64
N ALA A 371 -13.70 -20.07 5.71
CA ALA A 371 -12.73 -19.68 6.74
C ALA A 371 -11.30 -20.13 6.45
N GLU A 372 -11.02 -20.60 5.23
CA GLU A 372 -9.68 -20.97 4.79
C GLU A 372 -8.75 -19.74 4.73
N ASN A 373 -7.54 -19.86 5.27
CA ASN A 373 -6.52 -18.81 5.21
C ASN A 373 -5.83 -18.77 3.84
N SER A 374 -6.61 -18.65 2.77
CA SER A 374 -6.15 -18.63 1.38
C SER A 374 -6.17 -17.22 0.82
N ASN A 375 -5.00 -16.57 0.74
CA ASN A 375 -4.87 -15.20 0.24
C ASN A 375 -4.36 -15.17 -1.21
N THR A 376 -5.14 -15.74 -2.14
CA THR A 376 -4.80 -15.77 -3.58
C THR A 376 -5.60 -14.73 -4.38
N HIS A 377 -5.41 -14.67 -5.69
CA HIS A 377 -6.20 -13.81 -6.59
C HIS A 377 -7.56 -14.43 -6.99
N ARG A 378 -7.86 -15.66 -6.56
CA ARG A 378 -9.08 -16.42 -6.90
C ARG A 378 -10.03 -16.63 -5.71
N HIS A 379 -9.56 -16.42 -4.47
CA HIS A 379 -10.31 -16.74 -3.25
C HIS A 379 -10.72 -15.48 -2.47
N LEU A 380 -11.89 -15.56 -1.85
CA LEU A 380 -12.45 -14.62 -0.89
C LEU A 380 -12.95 -15.43 0.32
N THR A 381 -12.98 -14.81 1.50
CA THR A 381 -13.53 -15.44 2.72
C THR A 381 -15.04 -15.24 2.85
N GLU A 382 -15.58 -14.23 2.17
CA GLU A 382 -17.01 -13.95 2.03
C GLU A 382 -17.27 -13.56 0.57
N TYR A 383 -18.23 -14.22 -0.06
CA TYR A 383 -18.65 -13.97 -1.45
C TYR A 383 -20.15 -14.22 -1.63
N THR A 384 -20.69 -13.90 -2.80
CA THR A 384 -22.10 -14.11 -3.11
C THR A 384 -22.28 -15.40 -3.91
N GLY A 385 -23.03 -16.36 -3.35
CA GLY A 385 -23.45 -17.58 -4.04
C GLY A 385 -24.74 -17.36 -4.83
N LEU A 386 -24.82 -17.94 -6.01
CA LEU A 386 -26.04 -18.19 -6.77
C LEU A 386 -26.28 -19.69 -6.73
N ASP A 387 -27.16 -20.13 -5.85
CA ASP A 387 -27.43 -21.54 -5.56
C ASP A 387 -28.75 -21.96 -6.17
N ILE A 388 -28.79 -23.21 -6.65
CA ILE A 388 -29.97 -23.84 -7.23
C ILE A 388 -30.06 -25.30 -6.77
N GLU A 389 -31.28 -25.77 -6.53
CA GLU A 389 -31.60 -27.18 -6.26
C GLU A 389 -32.95 -27.49 -6.91
N MET A 390 -33.10 -28.69 -7.48
CA MET A 390 -34.38 -29.16 -8.00
C MET A 390 -34.52 -30.67 -7.83
N ALA A 391 -35.76 -31.13 -7.67
CA ALA A 391 -36.09 -32.53 -7.88
C ALA A 391 -35.82 -32.94 -9.35
N ILE A 392 -35.44 -34.20 -9.53
CA ILE A 392 -35.17 -34.81 -10.83
C ILE A 392 -36.04 -36.05 -10.99
N GLU A 393 -36.41 -36.36 -12.22
CA GLU A 393 -37.31 -37.49 -12.52
C GLU A 393 -36.52 -38.75 -12.88
N GLU A 394 -35.54 -38.63 -13.78
CA GLU A 394 -34.84 -39.76 -14.37
C GLU A 394 -33.32 -39.67 -14.19
N HIS A 395 -32.72 -38.49 -14.43
CA HIS A 395 -31.27 -38.35 -14.49
C HIS A 395 -30.79 -36.97 -14.06
N TYR A 396 -29.64 -36.90 -13.38
CA TYR A 396 -29.09 -35.62 -12.90
C TYR A 396 -28.66 -34.67 -14.04
N HIS A 397 -28.62 -35.16 -15.28
CA HIS A 397 -28.43 -34.31 -16.46
C HIS A 397 -29.56 -33.29 -16.64
N GLU A 398 -30.76 -33.55 -16.09
CA GLU A 398 -31.84 -32.55 -16.05
C GLU A 398 -31.40 -31.25 -15.33
N MET A 399 -30.65 -31.38 -14.23
CA MET A 399 -30.04 -30.23 -13.55
C MET A 399 -28.90 -29.64 -14.38
N LEU A 400 -28.02 -30.48 -14.94
CA LEU A 400 -26.89 -30.04 -15.79
C LEU A 400 -27.38 -29.16 -16.96
N GLU A 401 -28.42 -29.59 -17.67
CA GLU A 401 -29.05 -28.86 -18.77
C GLU A 401 -29.70 -27.57 -18.29
N THR A 402 -30.35 -27.60 -17.12
CA THR A 402 -30.99 -26.43 -16.53
C THR A 402 -29.97 -25.33 -16.19
N ILE A 403 -28.85 -25.69 -15.55
CA ILE A 403 -27.82 -24.72 -15.20
C ILE A 403 -27.02 -24.27 -16.45
N ASP A 404 -26.76 -25.14 -17.43
CA ASP A 404 -26.16 -24.79 -18.73
C ASP A 404 -26.99 -23.71 -19.45
N ALA A 405 -28.30 -23.95 -19.58
CA ALA A 405 -29.22 -23.02 -20.21
C ALA A 405 -29.28 -21.67 -19.46
N THR A 406 -29.23 -21.72 -18.12
CA THR A 406 -29.23 -20.52 -17.26
C THR A 406 -27.97 -19.69 -17.46
N LEU A 407 -26.79 -20.30 -17.45
CA LEU A 407 -25.52 -19.60 -17.67
C LEU A 407 -25.42 -19.03 -19.09
N LYS A 408 -25.84 -19.79 -20.12
CA LYS A 408 -25.93 -19.29 -21.49
C LYS A 408 -26.86 -18.09 -21.60
N HIS A 409 -28.01 -18.11 -20.92
CA HIS A 409 -28.95 -16.97 -20.88
C HIS A 409 -28.27 -15.73 -20.28
N ILE A 410 -27.56 -15.88 -19.16
CA ILE A 410 -26.83 -14.78 -18.52
C ILE A 410 -25.78 -14.20 -19.47
N ILE A 411 -24.89 -15.02 -20.02
CA ILE A 411 -23.80 -14.54 -20.88
C ILE A 411 -24.33 -13.86 -22.15
N LYS A 412 -25.33 -14.46 -22.82
CA LYS A 412 -26.01 -13.85 -23.98
C LYS A 412 -26.69 -12.52 -23.60
N GLY A 413 -27.32 -12.46 -22.42
CA GLY A 413 -27.94 -11.25 -21.89
C GLY A 413 -26.95 -10.12 -21.62
N LEU A 414 -25.77 -10.44 -21.06
CA LEU A 414 -24.71 -9.46 -20.83
C LEU A 414 -24.20 -8.87 -22.14
N TYR A 415 -23.87 -9.69 -23.13
CA TYR A 415 -23.33 -9.21 -24.42
C TYR A 415 -24.35 -8.40 -25.23
N SER A 416 -25.63 -8.77 -25.19
CA SER A 416 -26.68 -8.09 -25.95
C SER A 416 -27.18 -6.80 -25.28
N LYS A 417 -27.41 -6.80 -23.97
CA LYS A 417 -28.06 -5.67 -23.26
C LYS A 417 -27.06 -4.71 -22.62
N PHE A 418 -25.84 -5.14 -22.32
CA PHE A 418 -24.85 -4.36 -21.55
C PHE A 418 -23.53 -4.17 -22.30
N ARG A 419 -23.59 -4.04 -23.64
CA ARG A 419 -22.38 -3.93 -24.47
C ARG A 419 -21.52 -2.72 -24.10
N ARG A 420 -22.14 -1.58 -23.79
CA ARG A 420 -21.43 -0.35 -23.39
C ARG A 420 -20.56 -0.58 -22.16
N GLU A 421 -21.10 -1.23 -21.14
CA GLU A 421 -20.39 -1.58 -19.92
C GLU A 421 -19.24 -2.56 -20.22
N ILE A 422 -19.48 -3.58 -21.05
CA ILE A 422 -18.44 -4.54 -21.47
C ILE A 422 -17.29 -3.83 -22.18
N GLU A 423 -17.56 -2.94 -23.14
CA GLU A 423 -16.51 -2.17 -23.83
C GLU A 423 -15.74 -1.25 -22.86
N THR A 424 -16.44 -0.65 -21.90
CA THR A 424 -15.78 0.16 -20.86
C THR A 424 -14.81 -0.68 -20.03
N VAL A 425 -15.18 -1.92 -19.68
CA VAL A 425 -14.28 -2.85 -18.98
C VAL A 425 -13.12 -3.27 -19.88
N LYS A 426 -13.39 -3.62 -21.14
CA LYS A 426 -12.37 -4.03 -22.12
C LYS A 426 -11.35 -2.95 -22.42
N HIS A 427 -11.75 -1.68 -22.33
CA HIS A 427 -10.81 -0.58 -22.40
C HIS A 427 -9.72 -0.75 -21.34
N GLN A 428 -10.03 -1.07 -20.09
CA GLN A 428 -8.99 -1.28 -19.06
C GLN A 428 -8.41 -2.71 -19.04
N PHE A 429 -9.24 -3.72 -19.34
CA PHE A 429 -8.91 -5.14 -19.30
C PHE A 429 -9.21 -5.81 -20.66
N PRO A 430 -8.30 -5.66 -21.66
CA PRO A 430 -8.54 -6.19 -23.00
C PRO A 430 -8.83 -7.69 -23.00
N SER A 431 -9.94 -8.05 -23.62
CA SER A 431 -10.39 -9.43 -23.74
C SER A 431 -11.30 -9.64 -24.94
N GLU A 432 -11.24 -10.84 -25.51
CA GLU A 432 -12.21 -11.34 -26.49
C GLU A 432 -13.50 -11.76 -25.80
N ASP A 433 -14.63 -11.70 -26.52
CA ASP A 433 -15.88 -12.27 -26.03
C ASP A 433 -15.75 -13.79 -25.87
N ILE A 434 -16.50 -14.36 -24.93
CA ILE A 434 -16.51 -15.81 -24.69
C ILE A 434 -17.18 -16.50 -25.88
N VAL A 435 -16.54 -17.53 -26.40
CA VAL A 435 -17.16 -18.41 -27.40
C VAL A 435 -18.07 -19.42 -26.70
N LEU A 436 -19.38 -19.25 -26.90
CA LEU A 436 -20.41 -20.20 -26.48
C LEU A 436 -20.88 -21.00 -27.69
N LEU A 437 -20.80 -22.33 -27.60
CA LEU A 437 -21.40 -23.22 -28.57
C LEU A 437 -22.88 -23.43 -28.25
N ASP A 438 -23.69 -23.73 -29.27
CA ASP A 438 -25.10 -24.06 -29.07
C ASP A 438 -25.23 -25.37 -28.26
N GLU A 439 -24.48 -26.39 -28.66
CA GLU A 439 -24.27 -27.61 -27.89
C GLU A 439 -22.99 -27.47 -27.03
N THR A 440 -23.14 -27.53 -25.71
CA THR A 440 -21.99 -27.41 -24.80
C THR A 440 -21.19 -28.72 -24.81
N PRO A 441 -19.85 -28.68 -24.97
CA PRO A 441 -19.03 -29.87 -24.79
C PRO A 441 -19.15 -30.41 -23.36
N ILE A 442 -19.63 -31.64 -23.22
CA ILE A 442 -19.65 -32.40 -21.96
C ILE A 442 -18.58 -33.48 -22.06
N ILE A 443 -17.62 -33.46 -21.14
CA ILE A 443 -16.43 -34.30 -21.19
C ILE A 443 -16.37 -35.10 -19.88
N PRO A 444 -16.42 -36.44 -19.91
CA PRO A 444 -16.19 -37.25 -18.71
C PRO A 444 -14.82 -36.92 -18.09
N PHE A 445 -14.71 -36.91 -16.76
CA PHE A 445 -13.48 -36.56 -16.04
C PHE A 445 -12.29 -37.39 -16.52
N LYS A 446 -12.51 -38.69 -16.68
CA LYS A 446 -11.54 -39.64 -17.23
C LYS A 446 -11.02 -39.23 -18.61
N ASP A 447 -11.91 -38.72 -19.48
CA ASP A 447 -11.53 -38.25 -20.80
C ASP A 447 -10.80 -36.90 -20.75
N ALA A 448 -11.12 -36.04 -19.78
CA ALA A 448 -10.39 -34.80 -19.55
C ALA A 448 -8.96 -35.06 -19.06
N VAL A 449 -8.77 -36.00 -18.11
CA VAL A 449 -7.46 -36.46 -17.64
C VAL A 449 -6.69 -37.14 -18.76
N LYS A 450 -7.35 -37.96 -19.57
CA LYS A 450 -6.73 -38.58 -20.75
C LYS A 450 -6.26 -37.53 -21.75
N LEU A 451 -7.11 -36.54 -22.08
CA LEU A 451 -6.74 -35.43 -22.97
C LEU A 451 -5.51 -34.67 -22.45
N LEU A 452 -5.43 -34.46 -21.14
CA LEU A 452 -4.31 -33.82 -20.47
C LEU A 452 -3.02 -34.65 -20.61
N ASN A 453 -3.09 -35.93 -20.24
CA ASN A 453 -1.96 -36.86 -20.30
C ASN A 453 -1.43 -37.11 -21.73
N ASP A 454 -2.34 -37.24 -22.71
CA ASP A 454 -2.03 -37.42 -24.14
C ASP A 454 -1.34 -36.18 -24.73
N SER A 455 -1.56 -34.99 -24.17
CA SER A 455 -0.87 -33.76 -24.59
C SER A 455 0.61 -33.70 -24.18
N GLY A 456 1.09 -34.68 -23.40
CA GLY A 456 2.43 -34.68 -22.80
C GLY A 456 2.53 -33.88 -21.49
N TRP A 457 1.41 -33.36 -20.97
CA TRP A 457 1.37 -32.71 -19.66
C TRP A 457 1.66 -33.70 -18.54
N ARG A 458 2.32 -33.23 -17.48
CA ARG A 458 2.68 -34.00 -16.29
C ARG A 458 2.41 -33.16 -15.05
N ASN A 459 2.12 -33.82 -13.93
CA ASN A 459 1.94 -33.16 -12.64
C ASN A 459 3.27 -32.54 -12.15
N GLU A 460 3.26 -31.90 -10.98
CA GLU A 460 4.45 -31.21 -10.45
C GLU A 460 5.64 -32.16 -10.16
N ASP A 461 5.35 -33.45 -9.95
CA ASP A 461 6.33 -34.50 -9.71
C ASP A 461 6.84 -35.16 -11.01
N GLY A 462 6.33 -34.74 -12.18
CA GLY A 462 6.72 -35.25 -13.49
C GLY A 462 6.00 -36.54 -13.90
N GLU A 463 4.96 -36.93 -13.17
CA GLU A 463 4.15 -38.12 -13.39
C GLU A 463 2.89 -37.81 -14.19
N LEU A 464 2.18 -38.87 -14.61
CA LEU A 464 0.87 -38.72 -15.23
C LEU A 464 -0.12 -38.19 -14.20
N VAL A 465 -1.07 -37.38 -14.64
CA VAL A 465 -2.16 -36.92 -13.78
C VAL A 465 -3.09 -38.11 -13.51
N PRO A 466 -3.35 -38.48 -12.25
CA PRO A 466 -4.26 -39.56 -11.89
C PRO A 466 -5.71 -39.25 -12.30
N ASP A 467 -6.50 -40.28 -12.60
CA ASP A 467 -7.92 -40.16 -12.94
C ASP A 467 -8.86 -40.43 -11.75
N ASP A 468 -8.30 -40.68 -10.56
CA ASP A 468 -8.98 -40.94 -9.29
C ASP A 468 -8.76 -39.83 -8.23
N GLU A 469 -8.08 -38.75 -8.58
CA GLU A 469 -7.88 -37.56 -7.73
C GLU A 469 -8.40 -36.29 -8.42
N ASP A 470 -8.57 -35.20 -7.66
CA ASP A 470 -9.04 -33.91 -8.18
C ASP A 470 -7.99 -33.20 -9.06
N LEU A 471 -8.44 -32.33 -9.97
CA LEU A 471 -7.55 -31.54 -10.83
C LEU A 471 -6.98 -30.34 -10.07
N HIS A 472 -5.65 -30.21 -10.04
CA HIS A 472 -5.05 -28.98 -9.54
C HIS A 472 -5.27 -27.83 -10.51
N THR A 473 -5.18 -26.59 -10.01
CA THR A 473 -5.41 -25.36 -10.81
C THR A 473 -4.64 -25.30 -12.13
N ARG A 474 -3.39 -25.78 -12.16
CA ARG A 474 -2.58 -25.75 -13.38
C ARG A 474 -3.10 -26.75 -14.42
N ASP A 475 -3.64 -27.87 -13.94
CA ASP A 475 -4.24 -28.93 -14.76
C ASP A 475 -5.58 -28.43 -15.34
N GLU A 476 -6.43 -27.78 -14.53
CA GLU A 476 -7.68 -27.13 -15.00
C GLU A 476 -7.41 -26.18 -16.19
N ILE A 477 -6.42 -25.30 -16.02
CA ILE A 477 -6.07 -24.29 -17.04
C ILE A 477 -5.58 -24.97 -18.31
N ARG A 478 -4.78 -26.03 -18.18
CA ARG A 478 -4.26 -26.76 -19.33
C ARG A 478 -5.37 -27.52 -20.05
N VAL A 479 -6.27 -28.19 -19.33
CA VAL A 479 -7.46 -28.82 -19.90
C VAL A 479 -8.29 -27.80 -20.67
N GLY A 480 -8.52 -26.60 -20.11
CA GLY A 480 -9.25 -25.55 -20.81
C GLY A 480 -8.58 -25.08 -22.11
N GLN A 481 -7.25 -25.03 -22.18
CA GLN A 481 -6.52 -24.76 -23.43
C GLN A 481 -6.74 -25.86 -24.46
N LEU A 482 -6.63 -27.12 -24.05
CA LEU A 482 -6.83 -28.27 -24.93
C LEU A 482 -8.28 -28.37 -25.44
N VAL A 483 -9.25 -28.07 -24.58
CA VAL A 483 -10.67 -27.98 -24.97
C VAL A 483 -10.88 -26.86 -25.98
N LYS A 484 -10.27 -25.69 -25.78
CA LYS A 484 -10.34 -24.59 -26.76
C LYS A 484 -9.68 -24.96 -28.09
N GLU A 485 -8.54 -25.64 -28.07
CA GLU A 485 -7.84 -26.13 -29.27
C GLU A 485 -8.69 -27.17 -30.03
N LYS A 486 -9.32 -28.11 -29.32
CA LYS A 486 -10.08 -29.22 -29.92
C LYS A 486 -11.50 -28.83 -30.35
N TYR A 487 -12.21 -28.05 -29.54
CA TYR A 487 -13.64 -27.76 -29.73
C TYR A 487 -13.91 -26.28 -30.06
N GLY A 488 -12.94 -25.37 -29.91
CA GLY A 488 -13.14 -23.94 -30.13
C GLY A 488 -13.99 -23.24 -29.06
N ALA A 489 -14.29 -23.90 -27.94
CA ALA A 489 -15.16 -23.39 -26.88
C ALA A 489 -14.36 -22.79 -25.71
N ASP A 490 -14.82 -21.65 -25.19
CA ASP A 490 -14.31 -21.09 -23.91
C ASP A 490 -15.11 -21.58 -22.70
N TYR A 491 -16.27 -22.21 -22.92
CA TYR A 491 -17.19 -22.73 -21.92
C TYR A 491 -17.49 -24.21 -22.19
N TYR A 492 -17.36 -25.05 -21.17
CA TYR A 492 -17.54 -26.49 -21.25
C TYR A 492 -17.84 -27.09 -19.87
N ILE A 493 -18.24 -28.36 -19.87
CA ILE A 493 -18.65 -29.10 -18.67
C ILE A 493 -17.74 -30.34 -18.55
N ILE A 494 -17.20 -30.57 -17.36
CA ILE A 494 -16.57 -31.85 -17.01
C ILE A 494 -17.58 -32.61 -16.14
N ASP A 495 -17.89 -33.84 -16.52
CA ASP A 495 -18.86 -34.70 -15.85
C ASP A 495 -18.19 -35.92 -15.22
N LYS A 496 -18.86 -36.60 -14.29
CA LYS A 496 -18.39 -37.84 -13.65
C LYS A 496 -17.07 -37.69 -12.88
N PHE A 497 -17.04 -36.80 -11.88
CA PHE A 497 -15.85 -36.62 -11.03
C PHE A 497 -15.59 -37.79 -10.07
N PRO A 498 -14.33 -38.03 -9.68
CA PRO A 498 -13.97 -39.11 -8.76
C PRO A 498 -14.53 -38.89 -7.36
N VAL A 499 -14.78 -39.98 -6.63
CA VAL A 499 -15.34 -39.96 -5.27
C VAL A 499 -14.46 -39.16 -4.29
N SER A 500 -13.14 -39.24 -4.44
CA SER A 500 -12.15 -38.57 -3.58
C SER A 500 -12.27 -37.04 -3.59
N ALA A 501 -12.77 -36.46 -4.68
CA ALA A 501 -12.87 -35.02 -4.88
C ALA A 501 -14.19 -34.42 -4.38
N ARG A 502 -15.15 -35.24 -3.94
CA ARG A 502 -16.55 -34.82 -3.73
C ARG A 502 -17.03 -34.95 -2.28
N PRO A 503 -17.96 -34.08 -1.83
CA PRO A 503 -18.53 -34.16 -0.49
C PRO A 503 -19.38 -35.42 -0.25
N PHE A 504 -19.59 -35.76 1.02
CA PHE A 504 -20.29 -36.99 1.47
C PHE A 504 -21.72 -37.16 0.93
N TYR A 505 -22.40 -36.05 0.61
CA TYR A 505 -23.77 -36.04 0.11
C TYR A 505 -23.89 -36.29 -1.40
N THR A 506 -22.77 -36.52 -2.10
CA THR A 506 -22.75 -36.71 -3.56
C THR A 506 -23.13 -38.14 -3.92
N MET A 507 -24.08 -38.32 -4.85
CA MET A 507 -24.50 -39.65 -5.30
C MET A 507 -23.36 -40.37 -6.06
N PRO A 508 -22.98 -41.60 -5.67
CA PRO A 508 -22.05 -42.42 -6.43
C PRO A 508 -22.59 -42.79 -7.82
N ASP A 509 -21.70 -43.03 -8.79
CA ASP A 509 -22.10 -43.54 -10.09
C ASP A 509 -22.52 -45.03 -9.98
N PRO A 510 -23.64 -45.44 -10.59
CA PRO A 510 -24.15 -46.82 -10.47
C PRO A 510 -23.37 -47.86 -11.30
N HIS A 511 -22.56 -47.42 -12.26
CA HIS A 511 -21.79 -48.25 -13.19
C HIS A 511 -20.30 -48.31 -12.84
N ASP A 512 -19.75 -47.27 -12.20
CA ASP A 512 -18.36 -47.22 -11.77
C ASP A 512 -18.21 -46.56 -10.39
N ALA A 513 -17.95 -47.37 -9.37
CA ALA A 513 -17.84 -46.92 -7.99
C ALA A 513 -16.65 -45.97 -7.72
N ALA A 514 -15.73 -45.80 -8.67
CA ALA A 514 -14.67 -44.80 -8.59
C ALA A 514 -15.17 -43.37 -8.82
N TYR A 515 -16.34 -43.20 -9.45
CA TYR A 515 -16.89 -41.91 -9.87
C TYR A 515 -18.24 -41.60 -9.20
N THR A 516 -18.70 -40.37 -9.42
CA THR A 516 -19.93 -39.82 -8.85
C THR A 516 -20.79 -39.17 -9.93
N ASN A 517 -22.08 -39.01 -9.65
CA ASN A 517 -23.00 -38.21 -10.45
C ASN A 517 -22.83 -36.71 -10.15
N SER A 518 -21.63 -36.19 -10.44
CA SER A 518 -21.29 -34.78 -10.22
C SER A 518 -20.55 -34.20 -11.41
N PHE A 519 -20.66 -32.89 -11.57
CA PHE A 519 -20.10 -32.14 -12.69
C PHE A 519 -19.60 -30.78 -12.24
N ASP A 520 -18.60 -30.27 -12.95
CA ASP A 520 -18.14 -28.89 -12.82
C ASP A 520 -18.22 -28.19 -14.18
N MET A 521 -18.54 -26.90 -14.16
CA MET A 521 -18.57 -26.07 -15.37
C MET A 521 -17.42 -25.09 -15.38
N PHE A 522 -16.80 -24.92 -16.54
CA PHE A 522 -15.57 -24.16 -16.69
C PHE A 522 -15.75 -23.01 -17.68
N VAL A 523 -15.13 -21.87 -17.35
CA VAL A 523 -14.94 -20.76 -18.27
C VAL A 523 -13.46 -20.43 -18.34
N ARG A 524 -12.88 -20.46 -19.55
CA ARG A 524 -11.45 -20.20 -19.79
C ARG A 524 -10.51 -21.06 -18.92
N GLY A 525 -10.85 -22.35 -18.80
CA GLY A 525 -10.04 -23.32 -18.05
C GLY A 525 -10.05 -23.14 -16.54
N GLN A 526 -11.09 -22.52 -15.99
CA GLN A 526 -11.27 -22.35 -14.56
C GLN A 526 -12.72 -22.63 -14.18
N GLU A 527 -12.90 -23.39 -13.10
CA GLU A 527 -14.20 -23.76 -12.56
C GLU A 527 -15.00 -22.51 -12.14
N ILE A 528 -16.29 -22.47 -12.52
CA ILE A 528 -17.28 -21.46 -12.10
C ILE A 528 -18.47 -22.04 -11.36
N VAL A 529 -18.74 -23.34 -11.55
CA VAL A 529 -19.87 -24.07 -10.98
C VAL A 529 -19.39 -25.43 -10.54
N SER A 530 -19.85 -25.85 -9.37
CA SER A 530 -19.86 -27.24 -8.96
C SER A 530 -21.28 -27.71 -8.68
N GLY A 531 -21.63 -28.88 -9.17
CA GLY A 531 -22.98 -29.43 -9.10
C GLY A 531 -23.03 -30.96 -9.16
N GLY A 532 -24.22 -31.51 -8.94
CA GLY A 532 -24.42 -32.96 -9.01
C GLY A 532 -25.69 -33.44 -8.33
N GLN A 533 -25.94 -34.73 -8.45
CA GLN A 533 -27.00 -35.42 -7.74
C GLN A 533 -26.66 -35.58 -6.26
N ARG A 534 -27.67 -35.45 -5.41
CA ARG A 534 -27.56 -35.66 -3.98
C ARG A 534 -28.10 -37.02 -3.58
N ILE A 535 -27.53 -37.58 -2.51
CA ILE A 535 -28.05 -38.81 -1.90
C ILE A 535 -29.35 -38.48 -1.20
N HIS A 536 -30.45 -39.02 -1.71
CA HIS A 536 -31.78 -38.87 -1.14
C HIS A 536 -32.18 -40.06 -0.23
N ASP A 537 -31.46 -41.19 -0.33
CA ASP A 537 -31.64 -42.33 0.57
C ASP A 537 -30.96 -42.07 1.94
N PRO A 538 -31.71 -42.07 3.06
CA PRO A 538 -31.16 -41.72 4.35
C PRO A 538 -30.11 -42.73 4.85
N THR A 539 -30.23 -44.01 4.49
CA THR A 539 -29.29 -45.04 4.96
C THR A 539 -27.93 -44.85 4.33
N MET A 540 -27.88 -44.70 3.01
CA MET A 540 -26.67 -44.41 2.25
C MET A 540 -26.04 -43.08 2.69
N LEU A 541 -26.85 -42.05 2.94
CA LEU A 541 -26.36 -40.75 3.38
C LEU A 541 -25.67 -40.85 4.75
N GLU A 542 -26.30 -41.52 5.72
CA GLU A 542 -25.71 -41.76 7.04
C GLU A 542 -24.44 -42.61 6.96
N GLU A 543 -24.40 -43.64 6.12
CA GLU A 543 -23.19 -44.43 5.88
C GLU A 543 -22.05 -43.58 5.32
N ASN A 544 -22.34 -42.70 4.36
CA ASN A 544 -21.33 -41.81 3.79
C ASN A 544 -20.85 -40.75 4.79
N MET A 545 -21.73 -40.20 5.62
CA MET A 545 -21.33 -39.30 6.72
C MET A 545 -20.34 -39.99 7.66
N ARG A 546 -20.64 -41.24 8.06
CA ARG A 546 -19.75 -42.03 8.93
C ARG A 546 -18.39 -42.30 8.27
N LYS A 547 -18.35 -42.57 6.95
CA LYS A 547 -17.08 -42.79 6.20
C LYS A 547 -16.14 -41.59 6.25
N VAL A 548 -16.67 -40.36 6.26
CA VAL A 548 -15.87 -39.13 6.33
C VAL A 548 -15.71 -38.59 7.76
N GLY A 549 -16.13 -39.35 8.77
CA GLY A 549 -15.99 -38.98 10.18
C GLY A 549 -16.99 -37.94 10.68
N ILE A 550 -18.11 -37.73 9.99
CA ILE A 550 -19.21 -36.89 10.45
C ILE A 550 -20.21 -37.76 11.22
N ASP A 551 -20.55 -37.36 12.44
CA ASP A 551 -21.59 -38.03 13.24
C ASP A 551 -22.99 -37.63 12.74
N PRO A 552 -23.82 -38.57 12.25
CA PRO A 552 -25.19 -38.29 11.85
C PRO A 552 -26.04 -37.60 12.93
N ALA A 553 -25.78 -37.89 14.22
CA ALA A 553 -26.53 -37.29 15.32
C ALA A 553 -26.31 -35.78 15.45
N ALA A 554 -25.21 -35.23 14.89
CA ALA A 554 -24.94 -33.79 14.89
C ALA A 554 -25.77 -33.02 13.85
N MET A 555 -26.45 -33.72 12.94
CA MET A 555 -27.23 -33.15 11.83
C MET A 555 -28.63 -33.76 11.75
N ASP A 556 -29.24 -34.08 12.90
CA ASP A 556 -30.53 -34.78 12.95
C ASP A 556 -31.64 -34.01 12.19
N ASP A 557 -31.72 -32.69 12.39
CA ASP A 557 -32.65 -31.80 11.68
C ASP A 557 -32.52 -31.90 10.14
N TYR A 558 -31.29 -32.07 9.64
CA TYR A 558 -31.04 -32.21 8.20
C TYR A 558 -31.49 -33.58 7.69
N LEU A 559 -31.19 -34.66 8.44
CA LEU A 559 -31.51 -36.03 8.05
C LEU A 559 -33.00 -36.35 8.16
N GLU A 560 -33.72 -35.66 9.04
CA GLU A 560 -35.15 -35.90 9.30
C GLU A 560 -35.99 -35.78 8.02
N GLY A 561 -35.76 -34.76 7.21
CA GLY A 561 -36.45 -34.57 5.93
C GLY A 561 -36.24 -35.74 4.94
N PHE A 562 -35.05 -36.34 4.92
CA PHE A 562 -34.76 -37.50 4.06
C PHE A 562 -35.46 -38.77 4.56
N ARG A 563 -35.57 -38.94 5.89
CA ARG A 563 -36.28 -40.07 6.52
C ARG A 563 -37.79 -40.00 6.27
N TRP A 564 -38.34 -38.81 6.09
CA TRP A 564 -39.75 -38.60 5.74
C TRP A 564 -40.06 -38.78 4.25
N GLY A 565 -39.03 -38.94 3.42
CA GLY A 565 -39.14 -39.18 1.99
C GLY A 565 -38.73 -37.96 1.17
N ALA A 566 -37.43 -37.81 0.94
CA ALA A 566 -36.92 -36.83 -0.02
C ALA A 566 -36.97 -37.39 -1.46
N PRO A 567 -37.44 -36.62 -2.46
CA PRO A 567 -37.37 -37.05 -3.85
C PRO A 567 -35.91 -37.09 -4.33
N PRO A 568 -35.59 -37.85 -5.40
CA PRO A 568 -34.32 -37.69 -6.09
C PRO A 568 -34.12 -36.23 -6.51
N HIS A 569 -32.94 -35.67 -6.26
CA HIS A 569 -32.67 -34.26 -6.54
C HIS A 569 -31.20 -34.01 -6.87
N ALA A 570 -30.98 -32.88 -7.53
CA ALA A 570 -29.65 -32.40 -7.91
C ALA A 570 -29.56 -30.89 -7.73
N GLY A 571 -28.32 -30.42 -7.54
CA GLY A 571 -28.02 -29.06 -7.14
C GLY A 571 -26.79 -28.51 -7.84
N ALA A 572 -26.68 -27.19 -7.90
CA ALA A 572 -25.46 -26.50 -8.30
C ALA A 572 -25.26 -25.22 -7.49
N GLY A 573 -24.02 -24.76 -7.40
CA GLY A 573 -23.66 -23.47 -6.80
C GLY A 573 -22.72 -22.70 -7.72
N VAL A 574 -22.98 -21.41 -7.89
CA VAL A 574 -22.17 -20.50 -8.72
C VAL A 574 -21.63 -19.36 -7.86
N GLY A 575 -20.32 -19.14 -7.86
CA GLY A 575 -19.74 -17.95 -7.23
C GLY A 575 -19.91 -16.73 -8.13
N LEU A 576 -20.75 -15.77 -7.75
CA LEU A 576 -21.06 -14.57 -8.56
C LEU A 576 -19.81 -13.80 -8.97
N GLU A 577 -18.92 -13.52 -8.03
CA GLU A 577 -17.69 -12.77 -8.26
C GLU A 577 -16.74 -13.54 -9.18
N ARG A 578 -16.65 -14.86 -9.02
CA ARG A 578 -15.77 -15.73 -9.82
C ARG A 578 -16.27 -15.87 -11.24
N PHE A 579 -17.57 -16.08 -11.43
CA PHE A 579 -18.22 -16.06 -12.73
C PHE A 579 -17.91 -14.76 -13.49
N LEU A 580 -18.17 -13.61 -12.85
CA LEU A 580 -17.95 -12.30 -13.47
C LEU A 580 -16.47 -12.03 -13.76
N MET A 581 -15.57 -12.40 -12.85
CA MET A 581 -14.11 -12.27 -13.02
C MET A 581 -13.64 -13.01 -14.27
N LEU A 582 -14.14 -14.22 -14.53
CA LEU A 582 -13.73 -15.06 -15.66
C LEU A 582 -14.38 -14.63 -16.97
N VAL A 583 -15.66 -14.22 -16.93
CA VAL A 583 -16.38 -13.66 -18.08
C VAL A 583 -15.67 -12.42 -18.62
N LEU A 584 -15.28 -11.50 -17.73
CA LEU A 584 -14.63 -10.23 -18.07
C LEU A 584 -13.09 -10.30 -18.10
N LYS A 585 -12.50 -11.46 -17.78
CA LYS A 585 -11.04 -11.69 -17.72
C LYS A 585 -10.30 -10.65 -16.84
N LEU A 586 -10.81 -10.39 -15.63
CA LEU A 586 -10.29 -9.36 -14.73
C LEU A 586 -8.94 -9.73 -14.07
N GLY A 587 -8.60 -11.02 -14.00
CA GLY A 587 -7.34 -11.51 -13.41
C GLY A 587 -7.27 -11.52 -11.87
N ASN A 588 -8.16 -10.81 -11.16
CA ASN A 588 -8.25 -10.85 -9.69
C ASN A 588 -9.72 -10.75 -9.22
N ILE A 589 -10.17 -11.70 -8.41
CA ILE A 589 -11.56 -11.79 -7.91
C ILE A 589 -11.96 -10.56 -7.09
N ARG A 590 -11.01 -9.91 -6.42
CA ARG A 590 -11.26 -8.69 -5.62
C ARG A 590 -11.79 -7.54 -6.46
N LEU A 591 -11.50 -7.52 -7.77
CA LEU A 591 -12.04 -6.50 -8.68
C LEU A 591 -13.53 -6.70 -8.91
N ALA A 592 -14.01 -7.95 -8.91
CA ALA A 592 -15.41 -8.33 -9.02
C ALA A 592 -16.18 -8.25 -7.69
N SER A 593 -15.53 -8.04 -6.55
CA SER A 593 -16.21 -7.84 -5.25
C SER A 593 -16.21 -6.38 -4.84
N MET A 594 -17.38 -5.77 -4.61
CA MET A 594 -17.48 -4.33 -4.36
C MET A 594 -16.65 -3.91 -3.13
N PHE A 595 -16.75 -4.69 -2.06
CA PHE A 595 -15.94 -4.55 -0.85
C PHE A 595 -15.43 -5.93 -0.43
N HIS A 596 -14.36 -6.38 -1.08
CA HIS A 596 -13.80 -7.70 -0.85
C HIS A 596 -13.50 -8.01 0.62
N ARG A 597 -13.62 -9.30 0.96
CA ARG A 597 -13.19 -9.88 2.22
C ARG A 597 -12.25 -11.02 1.95
N ASP A 598 -11.08 -10.91 2.55
CA ASP A 598 -10.02 -11.91 2.54
C ASP A 598 -9.37 -11.95 3.94
N PRO A 599 -8.42 -12.88 4.20
CA PRO A 599 -7.83 -13.02 5.53
C PRO A 599 -7.13 -11.76 6.07
N LYS A 600 -6.90 -10.73 5.25
CA LYS A 600 -6.24 -9.47 5.64
C LYS A 600 -7.20 -8.29 5.84
N SER A 601 -8.50 -8.48 5.60
CA SER A 601 -9.46 -7.37 5.58
C SER A 601 -9.75 -6.72 6.94
N PHE A 602 -9.52 -7.44 8.05
CA PHE A 602 -9.71 -6.95 9.41
C PHE A 602 -8.41 -7.06 10.23
N PRO A 603 -7.41 -6.20 9.96
CA PRO A 603 -6.18 -6.19 10.76
C PRO A 603 -6.50 -5.84 12.21
N ALA A 604 -5.78 -6.44 13.15
CA ALA A 604 -5.94 -6.17 14.58
C ALA A 604 -5.74 -4.68 14.84
N LYS A 605 -6.77 -4.02 15.39
CA LYS A 605 -6.63 -2.64 15.87
C LYS A 605 -5.73 -2.66 17.10
N PRO A 606 -4.62 -1.90 17.13
CA PRO A 606 -3.84 -1.76 18.36
C PRO A 606 -4.72 -1.13 19.44
N ALA A 607 -4.57 -1.56 20.69
CA ALA A 607 -5.28 -0.97 21.81
C ALA A 607 -4.91 0.52 21.94
N VAL A 608 -5.91 1.39 22.10
CA VAL A 608 -5.72 2.81 22.41
C VAL A 608 -5.04 2.87 23.78
N ALA A 609 -3.76 3.26 23.83
CA ALA A 609 -3.09 3.44 25.11
C ALA A 609 -3.47 4.78 25.72
N ASN A 610 -3.50 4.83 27.05
CA ASN A 610 -3.56 6.08 27.79
C ASN A 610 -2.33 6.92 27.42
N LEU A 611 -2.56 8.10 26.83
CA LEU A 611 -1.51 9.05 26.48
C LEU A 611 -0.79 9.54 27.73
N ARG A 612 0.51 9.82 27.60
CA ARG A 612 1.31 10.37 28.71
C ARG A 612 0.98 11.84 28.95
N HIS A 613 0.67 12.55 27.86
CA HIS A 613 0.31 13.96 27.79
C HIS A 613 -1.06 14.11 27.12
N PRO A 614 -2.18 13.95 27.84
CA PRO A 614 -3.52 14.08 27.27
C PRO A 614 -3.79 15.41 26.56
N GLU A 615 -3.14 16.49 27.02
CA GLU A 615 -3.15 17.83 26.42
C GLU A 615 -2.53 17.88 25.02
N ALA A 616 -1.61 16.95 24.70
CA ALA A 616 -0.98 16.80 23.40
C ALA A 616 -1.69 15.72 22.54
N SER A 617 -3.00 15.52 22.74
CA SER A 617 -3.81 14.60 21.93
C SER A 617 -3.97 15.12 20.50
N THR A 618 -3.75 14.25 19.51
CA THR A 618 -3.99 14.57 18.08
C THR A 618 -5.40 14.17 17.63
N LEU A 619 -6.08 13.30 18.39
CA LEU A 619 -7.48 12.95 18.18
C LEU A 619 -8.42 14.04 18.69
N GLU A 620 -8.04 14.70 19.79
CA GLU A 620 -8.84 15.74 20.43
C GLU A 620 -7.96 16.97 20.74
N PRO A 621 -7.54 17.74 19.71
CA PRO A 621 -6.64 18.86 19.90
C PRO A 621 -7.29 19.98 20.73
N ALA A 622 -6.48 20.77 21.44
CA ALA A 622 -6.94 21.78 22.40
C ALA A 622 -7.94 22.78 21.80
N TRP A 623 -7.66 23.33 20.60
CA TRP A 623 -8.54 24.29 19.94
C TRP A 623 -9.92 23.72 19.56
N LEU A 624 -10.01 22.40 19.31
CA LEU A 624 -11.30 21.75 19.06
C LEU A 624 -12.13 21.66 20.35
N LYS A 625 -11.49 21.45 21.50
CA LYS A 625 -12.15 21.41 22.81
C LYS A 625 -12.53 22.80 23.33
N GLU A 626 -11.64 23.76 23.18
CA GLU A 626 -11.75 25.09 23.80
C GLU A 626 -12.52 26.08 22.91
N ASN A 627 -12.16 26.15 21.62
CA ASN A 627 -12.67 27.18 20.71
C ASN A 627 -13.64 26.65 19.65
N HIS A 628 -13.84 25.32 19.59
CA HIS A 628 -14.65 24.64 18.57
C HIS A 628 -14.23 24.97 17.12
N THR A 629 -12.98 25.38 16.93
CA THR A 629 -12.43 25.67 15.60
C THR A 629 -11.93 24.39 14.92
N PRO A 630 -12.01 24.29 13.59
CA PRO A 630 -11.61 23.07 12.88
C PRO A 630 -10.09 22.95 12.67
N ARG A 631 -9.32 24.00 12.96
CA ARG A 631 -7.87 24.11 12.78
C ARG A 631 -7.27 25.08 13.79
N ALA A 632 -5.99 24.88 14.11
CA ALA A 632 -5.23 25.83 14.91
C ALA A 632 -5.05 27.15 14.14
N GLU A 633 -5.19 28.27 14.83
CA GLU A 633 -5.04 29.61 14.26
C GLU A 633 -3.61 30.13 14.38
N SER A 634 -2.84 29.63 15.35
CA SER A 634 -1.44 30.00 15.59
C SER A 634 -0.57 28.78 15.92
N GLU A 635 0.75 28.94 15.87
CA GLU A 635 1.69 27.89 16.30
C GLU A 635 1.65 27.66 17.81
N ASP A 636 1.23 28.64 18.60
CA ASP A 636 1.17 28.54 20.06
C ASP A 636 0.06 27.60 20.55
N GLU A 637 -0.99 27.39 19.74
CA GLU A 637 -2.06 26.42 20.01
C GLU A 637 -1.62 24.96 19.74
N MET A 638 -0.47 24.76 19.08
CA MET A 638 0.02 23.44 18.72
C MET A 638 0.66 22.73 19.92
N PRO A 639 0.48 21.40 20.06
CA PRO A 639 1.19 20.62 21.08
C PRO A 639 2.71 20.77 20.97
N ARG A 640 3.41 20.81 22.11
CA ARG A 640 4.89 20.82 22.11
C ARG A 640 5.40 19.57 21.42
N LEU A 641 6.45 19.71 20.62
CA LEU A 641 7.02 18.59 19.86
C LEU A 641 7.46 17.44 20.77
N VAL A 642 8.04 17.77 21.93
CA VAL A 642 8.52 16.79 22.91
C VAL A 642 7.40 15.98 23.55
N ASP A 643 6.24 16.61 23.82
CA ASP A 643 5.05 15.93 24.35
C ASP A 643 4.46 14.99 23.29
N LEU A 644 4.48 15.40 22.01
CA LEU A 644 4.11 14.53 20.89
C LEU A 644 5.04 13.32 20.75
N ILE A 645 6.35 13.50 20.97
CA ILE A 645 7.32 12.39 20.99
C ILE A 645 7.01 11.42 22.14
N ALA A 646 6.70 11.93 23.33
CA ALA A 646 6.33 11.10 24.47
C ALA A 646 4.98 10.37 24.29
N ASN A 647 4.05 10.92 23.49
CA ASN A 647 2.77 10.31 23.20
C ASN A 647 2.79 9.30 22.04
N TYR A 648 3.45 9.65 20.93
CA TYR A 648 3.36 8.91 19.65
C TYR A 648 4.72 8.53 19.06
N GLY A 649 5.81 9.06 19.63
CA GLY A 649 7.14 8.96 19.07
C GLY A 649 7.86 7.64 19.34
N ASP A 650 8.90 7.46 18.55
CA ASP A 650 9.82 6.35 18.58
C ASP A 650 11.27 6.81 18.80
N ALA A 651 12.22 5.87 18.80
CA ALA A 651 13.63 6.18 19.00
C ALA A 651 14.21 7.16 17.97
N THR A 652 13.67 7.19 16.76
CA THR A 652 14.07 8.13 15.71
C THR A 652 13.60 9.54 16.08
N SER A 653 12.35 9.64 16.53
CA SER A 653 11.65 10.88 16.87
C SER A 653 12.33 11.68 17.97
N THR A 654 13.02 11.02 18.91
CA THR A 654 13.79 11.70 19.98
C THR A 654 14.95 12.56 19.49
N SER A 655 15.28 12.48 18.19
CA SER A 655 16.31 13.29 17.53
C SER A 655 15.75 14.53 16.83
N TRP A 656 14.43 14.62 16.67
CA TRP A 656 13.77 15.67 15.87
C TRP A 656 13.93 17.08 16.44
N THR A 657 14.40 17.20 17.68
CA THR A 657 14.73 18.48 18.31
C THR A 657 16.08 19.06 17.87
N ASP A 658 16.87 18.34 17.07
CA ASP A 658 18.16 18.83 16.57
C ASP A 658 17.95 19.80 15.41
N GLU A 659 18.84 20.79 15.28
CA GLU A 659 18.69 21.92 14.32
C GLU A 659 18.60 21.45 12.86
N ARG A 660 19.17 20.29 12.53
CA ARG A 660 19.15 19.72 11.18
C ARG A 660 17.75 19.29 10.73
N TYR A 661 16.83 19.00 11.65
CA TYR A 661 15.48 18.54 11.33
C TYR A 661 14.54 19.72 11.14
N LYS A 662 13.82 19.74 10.02
CA LYS A 662 12.67 20.63 9.84
C LYS A 662 11.40 19.89 10.23
N ILE A 663 10.48 20.56 10.90
CA ILE A 663 9.22 19.98 11.35
C ILE A 663 8.08 20.57 10.55
N TRP A 664 7.31 19.71 9.88
CA TRP A 664 6.01 20.08 9.32
C TRP A 664 4.93 19.78 10.35
N ARG A 665 3.99 20.71 10.55
CA ARG A 665 2.85 20.58 11.46
C ARG A 665 1.54 20.55 10.67
N ASP A 666 0.65 19.61 10.99
CA ASP A 666 -0.70 19.57 10.42
C ASP A 666 -1.62 20.55 11.18
N PRO A 667 -2.11 21.63 10.55
CA PRO A 667 -2.95 22.61 11.22
C PRO A 667 -4.29 22.05 11.72
N SER A 668 -4.70 20.89 11.21
CA SER A 668 -6.02 20.31 11.53
C SER A 668 -6.00 19.30 12.67
N THR A 669 -4.84 18.74 13.01
CA THR A 669 -4.70 17.69 14.04
C THR A 669 -3.61 17.98 15.06
N GLY A 670 -2.68 18.90 14.75
CA GLY A 670 -1.50 19.15 15.57
C GLY A 670 -0.36 18.16 15.34
N ALA A 671 -0.57 17.15 14.48
CA ALA A 671 0.43 16.14 14.14
C ALA A 671 1.72 16.75 13.59
N ALA A 672 2.83 16.01 13.71
CA ALA A 672 4.13 16.45 13.22
C ALA A 672 4.83 15.39 12.36
N ILE A 673 5.53 15.83 11.31
CA ILE A 673 6.45 15.00 10.50
C ILE A 673 7.77 15.75 10.36
N SER A 674 8.89 15.12 10.68
CA SER A 674 10.21 15.70 10.41
C SER A 674 10.68 15.43 8.99
N TYR A 675 11.47 16.33 8.43
CA TYR A 675 12.15 16.13 7.16
C TYR A 675 13.45 16.94 7.07
N ILE A 676 14.38 16.46 6.24
CA ILE A 676 15.68 17.09 5.99
C ILE A 676 15.82 17.29 4.48
N PRO A 677 15.87 18.55 3.99
CA PRO A 677 16.15 18.82 2.59
C PRO A 677 17.60 18.45 2.23
N SER A 678 17.78 17.53 1.28
CA SER A 678 19.11 17.12 0.80
C SER A 678 19.07 16.70 -0.67
N TYR A 679 19.98 17.23 -1.51
CA TYR A 679 20.09 16.94 -2.96
C TYR A 679 18.75 16.87 -3.72
N ASN A 680 17.86 17.86 -3.53
CA ASN A 680 16.51 17.92 -4.15
C ASN A 680 15.55 16.79 -3.69
N HIS A 681 15.83 16.19 -2.54
CA HIS A 681 14.98 15.24 -1.85
C HIS A 681 14.65 15.77 -0.45
N ALA A 682 13.56 15.27 0.11
CA ALA A 682 13.24 15.40 1.52
C ALA A 682 13.45 14.01 2.14
N ILE A 683 14.48 13.88 2.98
CA ILE A 683 14.67 12.69 3.80
C ILE A 683 13.73 12.81 4.99
N ILE A 684 12.85 11.83 5.18
CA ILE A 684 11.77 11.86 6.17
C ILE A 684 12.02 10.71 7.16
N PRO A 685 12.63 10.97 8.31
CA PRO A 685 13.04 9.93 9.25
C PRO A 685 11.99 9.69 10.35
N GLY A 686 11.57 8.44 10.51
CA GLY A 686 10.63 8.00 11.56
C GLY A 686 9.16 8.13 11.16
N ASP A 687 8.28 7.63 12.03
CA ASP A 687 6.83 7.68 11.81
C ASP A 687 6.24 9.08 12.07
N PRO A 688 5.05 9.43 11.52
CA PRO A 688 4.34 10.64 11.92
C PRO A 688 4.01 10.64 13.42
N LEU A 689 4.19 11.79 14.09
CA LEU A 689 3.80 11.98 15.48
C LEU A 689 2.30 12.29 15.58
N CYS A 690 1.48 11.26 15.50
CA CYS A 690 0.04 11.30 15.75
C CYS A 690 -0.50 9.90 16.07
N ASP A 691 -1.79 9.85 16.43
CA ASP A 691 -2.47 8.57 16.61
C ASP A 691 -2.41 7.73 15.31
N PRO A 692 -2.11 6.41 15.38
CA PRO A 692 -2.00 5.56 14.20
C PRO A 692 -3.22 5.59 13.27
N SER A 693 -4.43 5.83 13.80
CA SER A 693 -5.64 5.97 12.99
C SER A 693 -5.59 7.18 12.02
N GLN A 694 -4.74 8.16 12.30
CA GLN A 694 -4.59 9.38 11.51
C GLN A 694 -3.47 9.31 10.47
N TYR A 695 -2.60 8.29 10.49
CA TYR A 695 -1.43 8.20 9.60
C TYR A 695 -1.78 8.44 8.13
N HIS A 696 -2.86 7.85 7.62
CA HIS A 696 -3.25 8.02 6.21
C HIS A 696 -3.50 9.48 5.84
N ARG A 697 -4.27 10.20 6.69
CA ARG A 697 -4.61 11.61 6.47
C ARG A 697 -3.36 12.47 6.59
N VAL A 698 -2.59 12.31 7.67
CA VAL A 698 -1.42 13.15 7.97
C VAL A 698 -0.33 12.97 6.92
N ILE A 699 0.00 11.73 6.53
CA ILE A 699 0.98 11.43 5.47
C ILE A 699 0.51 12.01 4.14
N THR A 700 -0.76 11.81 3.77
CA THR A 700 -1.29 12.32 2.50
C THR A 700 -1.27 13.86 2.46
N SER A 701 -1.61 14.52 3.57
CA SER A 701 -1.53 15.98 3.72
C SER A 701 -0.09 16.48 3.59
N PHE A 702 0.86 15.85 4.29
CA PHE A 702 2.28 16.18 4.22
C PHE A 702 2.84 16.03 2.81
N LEU A 703 2.58 14.92 2.12
CA LEU A 703 3.08 14.69 0.76
C LEU A 703 2.51 15.71 -0.24
N HIS A 704 1.25 16.12 -0.08
CA HIS A 704 0.67 17.19 -0.89
C HIS A 704 1.33 18.54 -0.61
N TRP A 705 1.53 18.89 0.65
CA TRP A 705 2.24 20.10 1.05
C TRP A 705 3.67 20.09 0.49
N LEU A 706 4.39 18.98 0.65
CA LEU A 706 5.76 18.82 0.16
C LEU A 706 5.83 19.04 -1.36
N LYS A 707 4.92 18.43 -2.12
CA LYS A 707 4.82 18.59 -3.57
C LYS A 707 4.50 20.04 -3.98
N ARG A 708 3.58 20.71 -3.26
CA ARG A 708 3.10 22.06 -3.59
C ARG A 708 4.10 23.14 -3.22
N GLU A 709 4.61 23.13 -2.00
CA GLU A 709 5.39 24.23 -1.42
C GLU A 709 6.89 24.10 -1.67
N THR A 710 7.42 22.87 -1.61
CA THR A 710 8.88 22.62 -1.64
C THR A 710 9.38 22.04 -2.96
N LYS A 711 8.51 21.29 -3.67
CA LYS A 711 8.86 20.48 -4.85
C LYS A 711 9.97 19.44 -4.62
N LEU A 712 10.29 19.12 -3.36
CA LEU A 712 11.26 18.08 -3.01
C LEU A 712 10.67 16.68 -3.26
N LYS A 713 11.54 15.74 -3.62
CA LYS A 713 11.16 14.33 -3.78
C LYS A 713 11.27 13.60 -2.43
N PRO A 714 10.22 12.95 -1.94
CA PRO A 714 10.26 12.31 -0.62
C PRO A 714 11.03 10.99 -0.65
N ILE A 715 11.83 10.74 0.38
CA ILE A 715 12.42 9.44 0.73
C ILE A 715 12.19 9.24 2.22
N TRP A 716 11.47 8.20 2.61
CA TRP A 716 11.11 7.94 3.99
C TRP A 716 12.01 6.84 4.56
N LEU A 717 12.61 7.09 5.72
CA LEU A 717 13.56 6.20 6.37
C LEU A 717 13.05 5.84 7.77
N LEU A 718 13.51 4.70 8.28
CA LEU A 718 13.28 4.28 9.67
C LEU A 718 11.78 4.11 9.99
N LEU A 719 11.04 3.56 9.04
CA LEU A 719 9.61 3.34 9.11
C LEU A 719 9.25 2.12 9.94
N SER A 720 8.23 2.23 10.78
CA SER A 720 7.58 1.04 11.33
C SER A 720 6.86 0.24 10.24
N PRO A 721 6.56 -1.05 10.49
CA PRO A 721 5.72 -1.85 9.61
C PRO A 721 4.37 -1.19 9.27
N ALA A 722 3.75 -0.48 10.21
CA ALA A 722 2.44 0.15 10.01
C ALA A 722 2.49 1.30 8.98
N VAL A 723 3.52 2.15 9.05
CA VAL A 723 3.69 3.24 8.08
C VAL A 723 4.21 2.71 6.75
N GLU A 724 5.09 1.71 6.77
CA GLU A 724 5.54 1.04 5.54
C GLU A 724 4.38 0.39 4.78
N GLU A 725 3.47 -0.29 5.48
CA GLU A 725 2.29 -0.91 4.88
C GLU A 725 1.40 0.17 4.27
N LEU A 726 1.21 1.30 4.94
CA LEU A 726 0.45 2.41 4.41
C LEU A 726 1.06 3.01 3.13
N LEU A 727 2.36 3.31 3.15
CA LEU A 727 3.08 3.86 2.00
C LEU A 727 3.10 2.86 0.85
N GLY A 728 3.37 1.60 1.16
CA GLY A 728 3.36 0.48 0.23
C GLY A 728 1.97 0.27 -0.36
N GLU A 729 1.03 -0.23 0.43
CA GLU A 729 -0.32 -0.58 -0.03
C GLU A 729 -1.10 0.61 -0.58
N LYS A 730 -1.25 1.69 0.20
CA LYS A 730 -2.19 2.77 -0.12
C LYS A 730 -1.62 3.82 -1.08
N LEU A 731 -0.30 3.97 -1.14
CA LEU A 731 0.35 4.95 -2.03
C LEU A 731 1.22 4.31 -3.11
N GLY A 732 1.38 2.99 -3.12
CA GLY A 732 2.12 2.26 -4.15
C GLY A 732 3.64 2.45 -4.07
N TRP A 733 4.18 2.81 -2.90
CA TRP A 733 5.62 3.03 -2.73
C TRP A 733 6.39 1.72 -2.73
N ARG A 734 7.68 1.81 -3.08
CA ARG A 734 8.62 0.70 -2.94
C ARG A 734 9.27 0.78 -1.57
N SER A 735 9.50 -0.36 -0.97
CA SER A 735 10.16 -0.42 0.33
C SER A 735 11.13 -1.59 0.44
N LEU A 736 12.10 -1.44 1.33
CA LEU A 736 13.05 -2.47 1.71
C LEU A 736 13.42 -2.27 3.18
N SER A 737 13.81 -3.34 3.86
CA SER A 737 14.40 -3.27 5.18
C SER A 737 15.85 -3.74 5.13
N CYS A 738 16.74 -2.91 5.66
CA CYS A 738 18.12 -3.26 5.97
C CYS A 738 18.51 -2.71 7.34
N ILE A 739 17.52 -2.27 8.11
CA ILE A 739 17.64 -1.58 9.40
C ILE A 739 16.61 -2.24 10.33
N ALA A 740 16.96 -2.42 11.59
CA ALA A 740 16.06 -2.91 12.61
C ALA A 740 16.19 -2.08 13.88
N GLU A 741 15.08 -1.87 14.55
CA GLU A 741 15.02 -1.36 15.91
C GLU A 741 15.45 -2.48 16.87
N GLU A 742 16.36 -2.19 17.79
CA GLU A 742 16.87 -3.20 18.73
C GLU A 742 16.17 -3.07 20.09
N VAL A 743 15.19 -3.95 20.33
CA VAL A 743 14.24 -3.86 21.44
C VAL A 743 14.53 -4.92 22.51
N VAL A 744 14.49 -4.51 23.78
CA VAL A 744 14.65 -5.34 24.97
C VAL A 744 13.34 -5.33 25.76
N ASP A 745 12.90 -6.51 26.18
CA ASP A 745 11.90 -6.64 27.25
C ASP A 745 12.62 -6.58 28.61
N PRO A 746 12.54 -5.45 29.34
CA PRO A 746 13.28 -5.26 30.57
C PRO A 746 12.79 -6.18 31.71
N SER A 747 11.62 -6.83 31.57
CA SER A 747 11.09 -7.79 32.54
C SER A 747 11.68 -9.20 32.39
N ARG A 748 12.20 -9.54 31.21
CA ARG A 748 12.89 -10.82 30.97
C ARG A 748 14.32 -10.73 31.49
N ASN A 749 14.58 -11.40 32.61
CA ASN A 749 15.87 -11.38 33.28
C ASN A 749 16.96 -12.23 32.58
N MET A 750 17.09 -12.14 31.25
CA MET A 750 18.11 -12.86 30.47
C MET A 750 19.54 -12.39 30.79
N MET A 751 19.67 -11.17 31.31
CA MET A 751 20.94 -10.58 31.71
C MET A 751 21.55 -11.23 32.96
N ALA A 752 20.71 -11.78 33.86
CA ALA A 752 21.17 -12.48 35.06
C ALA A 752 21.72 -13.89 34.76
N SER A 753 21.37 -14.47 33.61
CA SER A 753 21.87 -15.78 33.15
C SER A 753 23.18 -15.69 32.35
N ASP A 754 23.61 -14.52 31.89
CA ASP A 754 24.86 -14.36 31.13
C ASP A 754 26.06 -14.27 32.09
N THR A 755 26.84 -15.35 32.14
CA THR A 755 28.02 -15.47 33.01
C THR A 755 29.16 -14.50 32.67
N GLU A 756 29.20 -13.94 31.46
CA GLU A 756 30.21 -12.97 31.03
C GLU A 756 29.88 -11.57 31.54
N ILE A 757 28.63 -11.14 31.38
CA ILE A 757 28.14 -9.83 31.87
C ILE A 757 28.26 -9.77 33.40
N ALA A 758 27.79 -10.79 34.11
CA ALA A 758 27.85 -10.84 35.56
C ALA A 758 29.29 -10.72 36.11
N ARG A 759 30.27 -11.30 35.40
CA ARG A 759 31.69 -11.22 35.78
C ARG A 759 32.24 -9.80 35.62
N LYS A 760 31.89 -9.13 34.51
CA LYS A 760 32.30 -7.76 34.23
C LYS A 760 31.70 -6.77 35.23
N ILE A 761 30.43 -6.94 35.59
CA ILE A 761 29.77 -6.11 36.61
C ILE A 761 30.50 -6.25 37.96
N ARG A 762 30.76 -7.47 38.42
CA ARG A 762 31.53 -7.70 39.68
C ARG A 762 32.93 -7.08 39.63
N HIS A 763 33.59 -7.09 38.48
CA HIS A 763 34.89 -6.44 38.32
C HIS A 763 34.78 -4.93 38.52
N ALA A 764 33.82 -4.26 37.88
CA ALA A 764 33.57 -2.83 38.07
C ALA A 764 33.21 -2.48 39.53
N GLU A 765 32.40 -3.31 40.19
CA GLU A 765 32.09 -3.17 41.63
C GLU A 765 33.35 -3.28 42.50
N ASN A 766 34.23 -4.24 42.22
CA ASN A 766 35.50 -4.41 42.95
C ASN A 766 36.48 -3.24 42.73
N GLU A 767 36.48 -2.65 41.54
CA GLU A 767 37.19 -1.41 41.23
C GLU A 767 36.58 -0.19 41.96
N GLY A 768 35.39 -0.34 42.55
CA GLY A 768 34.68 0.64 43.40
C GLY A 768 33.75 1.57 42.66
N VAL A 769 33.31 1.20 41.45
CA VAL A 769 32.32 1.93 40.68
C VAL A 769 30.96 1.88 41.39
N LYS A 770 30.34 3.05 41.59
CA LYS A 770 28.97 3.18 42.13
C LYS A 770 28.05 3.81 41.11
N ILE A 771 26.81 3.33 41.02
CA ILE A 771 25.79 3.87 40.11
C ILE A 771 24.81 4.74 40.89
N PHE A 772 24.48 5.90 40.32
CA PHE A 772 23.47 6.82 40.82
C PHE A 772 22.33 6.92 39.81
N SER A 773 21.10 6.96 40.32
CA SER A 773 19.88 7.15 39.52
C SER A 773 19.22 8.45 39.93
N VAL A 774 19.01 9.35 38.97
CA VAL A 774 18.26 10.59 39.19
C VAL A 774 16.77 10.28 39.04
N PRO A 775 15.86 10.87 39.83
CA PRO A 775 14.42 10.69 39.59
C PRO A 775 14.02 11.08 38.14
N PRO A 776 13.04 10.39 37.52
CA PRO A 776 12.57 10.74 36.18
C PRO A 776 12.13 12.21 36.08
N GLY A 777 12.45 12.87 34.96
CA GLY A 777 12.09 14.26 34.71
C GLY A 777 12.89 15.31 35.52
N GLN A 778 13.89 14.88 36.29
CA GLN A 778 14.76 15.77 37.06
C GLN A 778 16.19 15.81 36.49
N LEU A 779 16.87 16.92 36.75
CA LEU A 779 18.28 17.09 36.35
C LEU A 779 19.21 16.64 37.48
N PRO A 780 20.39 16.06 37.15
CA PRO A 780 21.47 15.92 38.13
C PRO A 780 21.89 17.29 38.70
N SER A 781 22.59 17.28 39.83
CA SER A 781 23.13 18.52 40.40
C SER A 781 24.05 19.24 39.39
N GLU A 782 24.16 20.56 39.51
CA GLU A 782 24.96 21.38 38.59
C GLU A 782 26.43 20.93 38.51
N GLU A 783 27.02 20.53 39.65
CA GLU A 783 28.37 19.98 39.70
C GLU A 783 28.51 18.70 38.86
N ILE A 784 27.56 17.77 38.98
CA ILE A 784 27.58 16.50 38.24
C ILE A 784 27.35 16.74 36.74
N ARG A 785 26.45 17.66 36.37
CA ARG A 785 26.22 18.02 34.96
C ARG A 785 27.49 18.59 34.32
N SER A 786 28.17 19.51 34.99
CA SER A 786 29.42 20.09 34.50
C SER A 786 30.51 19.03 34.30
N LYS A 787 30.64 18.08 35.24
CA LYS A 787 31.55 16.93 35.10
C LYS A 787 31.17 16.08 33.88
N ILE A 788 29.90 15.72 33.70
CA ILE A 788 29.44 14.94 32.56
C ILE A 788 29.71 15.67 31.24
N ASP A 789 29.40 16.97 31.15
CA ASP A 789 29.63 17.77 29.94
C ASP A 789 31.11 17.82 29.56
N GLN A 790 32.00 17.94 30.56
CA GLN A 790 33.44 17.86 30.33
C GLN A 790 33.84 16.48 29.79
N ARG A 791 33.33 15.39 30.37
CA ARG A 791 33.60 14.03 29.91
C ARG A 791 33.07 13.75 28.50
N VAL A 792 31.91 14.31 28.14
CA VAL A 792 31.38 14.27 26.77
C VAL A 792 32.33 14.97 25.82
N LYS A 793 32.85 16.16 26.16
CA LYS A 793 33.86 16.88 25.34
C LYS A 793 35.14 16.07 25.18
N ASP A 794 35.67 15.50 26.26
CA ASP A 794 36.88 14.65 26.23
C ASP A 794 36.69 13.45 25.31
N TRP A 795 35.50 12.83 25.37
CA TRP A 795 35.17 11.69 24.55
C TRP A 795 34.96 12.08 23.08
N LEU A 796 34.33 13.22 22.81
CA LEU A 796 34.22 13.79 21.47
C LEU A 796 35.59 14.05 20.84
N ALA A 797 36.52 14.63 21.60
CA ALA A 797 37.88 14.93 21.13
C ALA A 797 38.73 13.67 20.84
N ASN A 798 38.48 12.55 21.53
CA ASN A 798 39.25 11.32 21.38
C ASN A 798 38.68 10.33 20.33
N ARG A 799 37.56 10.65 19.70
CA ARG A 799 36.94 9.82 18.67
C ARG A 799 37.77 9.83 17.36
N LYS A 800 37.96 8.64 16.76
CA LYS A 800 38.63 8.47 15.45
C LYS A 800 37.69 7.79 14.44
N GLY A 801 37.61 8.32 13.21
CA GLY A 801 36.83 7.77 12.09
C GLY A 801 35.48 8.48 11.84
N THR A 802 34.95 8.35 10.61
CA THR A 802 33.61 8.86 10.22
C THR A 802 32.52 8.17 11.03
N GLN A 803 31.60 8.95 11.60
CA GLN A 803 30.52 8.41 12.44
C GLN A 803 29.17 8.52 11.74
N ILE A 804 28.34 7.51 11.96
CA ILE A 804 26.94 7.51 11.55
C ILE A 804 26.10 7.66 12.82
N HIS A 805 25.42 8.80 12.97
CA HIS A 805 24.51 9.03 14.09
C HIS A 805 23.26 9.85 13.70
N LEU A 806 22.15 9.55 14.37
CA LEU A 806 20.86 10.19 14.13
C LEU A 806 20.68 11.48 14.92
N SER A 807 21.47 11.71 15.97
CA SER A 807 21.33 12.88 16.82
C SER A 807 22.64 13.40 17.37
N GLU A 808 22.69 14.71 17.57
CA GLU A 808 23.74 15.38 18.34
C GLU A 808 23.71 14.94 19.81
N ILE A 809 24.83 15.10 20.52
CA ILE A 809 24.92 14.75 21.94
C ILE A 809 24.59 15.98 22.76
N ALA A 810 23.30 16.13 23.07
CA ALA A 810 22.77 17.15 23.95
C ALA A 810 22.02 16.48 25.12
N PRO A 811 22.73 16.03 26.17
CA PRO A 811 22.14 15.20 27.23
C PRO A 811 20.96 15.85 27.94
N TRP A 812 21.00 17.18 28.11
CA TRP A 812 20.05 17.94 28.91
C TRP A 812 18.85 18.48 28.12
N ARG A 813 18.84 18.30 26.79
CA ARG A 813 17.71 18.71 25.96
C ARG A 813 16.52 17.81 26.26
N ASP A 814 15.36 18.43 26.47
CA ASP A 814 14.12 17.73 26.79
C ASP A 814 14.18 16.94 28.12
N TYR A 815 14.78 17.52 29.16
CA TYR A 815 15.03 16.81 30.41
C TYR A 815 13.76 16.29 31.13
N GLU A 816 12.61 16.92 30.90
CA GLU A 816 11.31 16.52 31.46
C GLU A 816 10.92 15.09 31.05
N HIS A 817 11.33 14.66 29.85
CA HIS A 817 11.05 13.32 29.30
C HIS A 817 12.27 12.39 29.40
N ARG A 818 13.25 12.69 30.26
CA ARG A 818 14.50 11.94 30.40
C ARG A 818 14.63 11.30 31.78
N TRP A 819 15.42 10.23 31.82
CA TRP A 819 15.83 9.59 33.06
C TRP A 819 17.33 9.33 33.04
N TYR A 820 18.06 9.96 33.96
CA TYR A 820 19.52 9.98 33.97
C TYR A 820 20.13 9.01 34.99
N PHE A 821 21.22 8.38 34.56
CA PHE A 821 22.04 7.50 35.36
C PHE A 821 23.51 7.86 35.14
N TYR A 822 24.32 7.87 36.18
CA TYR A 822 25.76 8.07 36.06
C TYR A 822 26.51 7.16 37.00
N ALA A 823 27.71 6.74 36.57
CA ALA A 823 28.64 6.00 37.39
C ALA A 823 29.65 6.97 38.02
N GLN A 824 30.15 6.64 39.21
CA GLN A 824 31.23 7.36 39.88
C GLN A 824 32.29 6.37 40.36
N ASP A 825 33.57 6.67 40.12
CA ASP A 825 34.71 5.89 40.64
C ASP A 825 35.09 6.32 42.08
N LYS A 826 36.13 5.71 42.66
CA LYS A 826 36.60 6.00 44.02
C LYS A 826 37.15 7.43 44.14
N GLU A 827 37.65 7.98 43.04
CA GLU A 827 38.24 9.31 42.92
C GLU A 827 37.19 10.41 42.64
N GLY A 828 35.93 10.03 42.43
CA GLY A 828 34.81 10.94 42.20
C GLY A 828 34.62 11.36 40.74
N ASN A 829 35.35 10.77 39.78
CA ASN A 829 35.18 10.99 38.36
C ASN A 829 33.96 10.24 37.81
N ILE A 830 33.52 10.62 36.61
CA ILE A 830 32.40 9.99 35.91
C ILE A 830 32.95 9.08 34.80
N PRO A 831 33.07 7.76 35.04
CA PRO A 831 33.52 6.81 34.02
C PRO A 831 32.44 6.52 32.97
N SER A 832 31.15 6.59 33.30
CA SER A 832 30.07 6.31 32.34
C SER A 832 28.77 7.06 32.67
N PHE A 833 27.96 7.29 31.64
CA PHE A 833 26.68 7.98 31.70
C PHE A 833 25.63 7.31 30.80
N VAL A 834 24.41 7.16 31.32
CA VAL A 834 23.26 6.64 30.58
C VAL A 834 22.07 7.60 30.71
N ALA A 835 21.38 7.85 29.61
CA ALA A 835 20.12 8.58 29.61
C ALA A 835 19.04 7.78 28.86
N LEU A 836 17.90 7.59 29.52
CA LEU A 836 16.69 7.05 28.90
C LEU A 836 15.80 8.19 28.41
N ALA A 837 15.15 8.00 27.27
CA ALA A 837 14.17 8.90 26.68
C ALA A 837 12.77 8.29 26.74
N MET A 838 11.77 9.05 27.15
CA MET A 838 10.40 8.62 27.08
C MET A 838 9.93 8.50 25.62
N LEU A 839 9.28 7.38 25.29
CA LEU A 839 8.62 7.16 24.01
C LEU A 839 7.10 6.98 24.23
N ALA A 840 6.37 6.79 23.14
CA ALA A 840 4.97 6.38 23.17
C ALA A 840 4.72 5.26 24.20
N PRO A 841 3.59 5.25 24.92
CA PRO A 841 3.30 4.25 25.96
C PRO A 841 3.57 2.80 25.54
N GLN A 842 3.22 2.44 24.30
CA GLN A 842 3.42 1.11 23.74
C GLN A 842 4.89 0.79 23.40
N ARG A 843 5.72 1.80 23.14
CA ARG A 843 7.16 1.68 22.82
C ARG A 843 8.08 1.84 24.03
N GLY A 844 7.54 2.23 25.19
CA GLY A 844 8.28 2.30 26.44
C GLY A 844 9.28 3.44 26.49
N MET A 845 10.58 3.15 26.54
CA MET A 845 11.66 4.16 26.57
C MET A 845 12.84 3.78 25.66
N GLN A 846 13.61 4.77 25.20
CA GLN A 846 14.85 4.55 24.46
C GLN A 846 16.07 4.71 25.37
N VAL A 847 17.05 3.82 25.29
CA VAL A 847 18.41 4.08 25.77
C VAL A 847 19.10 5.02 24.78
N LYS A 848 18.86 6.34 24.93
CA LYS A 848 19.30 7.36 23.97
C LYS A 848 20.81 7.56 24.01
N TYR A 849 21.36 7.66 25.21
CA TYR A 849 22.80 7.78 25.42
C TYR A 849 23.27 6.65 26.34
N SER A 850 24.31 5.95 25.91
CA SER A 850 25.05 4.97 26.70
C SER A 850 26.54 5.21 26.45
N LEU A 851 27.12 6.14 27.22
CA LEU A 851 28.46 6.66 27.00
C LEU A 851 29.44 6.01 27.96
N ASP A 852 30.47 5.38 27.40
CA ASP A 852 31.63 4.89 28.14
C ASP A 852 32.80 5.85 27.88
N PHE A 853 33.25 6.54 28.93
CA PHE A 853 34.22 7.62 28.78
C PHE A 853 35.67 7.09 28.83
N PRO A 854 36.65 7.81 28.25
CA PRO A 854 38.03 7.31 28.18
C PRO A 854 38.62 7.06 29.57
N GLY A 855 39.13 5.84 29.83
CA GLY A 855 39.70 5.45 31.12
C GLY A 855 38.70 4.82 32.10
N ALA A 856 37.46 4.54 31.67
CA ALA A 856 36.49 3.81 32.49
C ALA A 856 36.97 2.38 32.84
N PRO A 857 36.76 1.92 34.09
CA PRO A 857 37.02 0.53 34.47
C PRO A 857 36.23 -0.46 33.60
N ASN A 858 36.84 -1.59 33.25
CA ASN A 858 36.19 -2.62 32.43
C ASN A 858 34.94 -3.15 33.15
N GLY A 859 33.81 -3.24 32.44
CA GLY A 859 32.53 -3.66 32.99
C GLY A 859 31.63 -2.53 33.48
N THR A 860 32.10 -1.28 33.48
CA THR A 860 31.32 -0.12 33.95
C THR A 860 30.07 0.12 33.09
N ILE A 861 30.19 0.04 31.76
CA ILE A 861 29.07 0.26 30.84
C ILE A 861 28.02 -0.86 30.96
N GLU A 862 28.45 -2.12 31.12
CA GLU A 862 27.55 -3.23 31.41
C GLU A 862 26.81 -3.01 32.72
N TYR A 863 27.49 -2.53 33.77
CA TYR A 863 26.88 -2.30 35.07
C TYR A 863 25.80 -1.21 35.02
N ILE A 864 26.11 -0.04 34.46
CA ILE A 864 25.17 1.09 34.41
C ILE A 864 23.97 0.84 33.48
N VAL A 865 24.18 0.22 32.31
CA VAL A 865 23.08 -0.11 31.39
C VAL A 865 22.17 -1.17 32.01
N THR A 866 22.73 -2.19 32.66
CA THR A 866 21.95 -3.20 33.37
C THR A 866 21.12 -2.58 34.50
N HIS A 867 21.72 -1.68 35.29
CA HIS A 867 21.02 -0.98 36.35
C HIS A 867 19.88 -0.10 35.81
N ALA A 868 20.11 0.63 34.71
CA ALA A 868 19.07 1.45 34.06
C ALA A 868 17.90 0.59 33.56
N ILE A 869 18.17 -0.54 32.90
CA ILE A 869 17.15 -1.49 32.43
C ILE A 869 16.34 -2.05 33.60
N GLN A 870 17.01 -2.52 34.65
CA GLN A 870 16.34 -3.07 35.84
C GLN A 870 15.52 -2.01 36.59
N THR A 871 16.00 -0.76 36.64
CA THR A 871 15.26 0.33 37.27
C THR A 871 14.00 0.66 36.47
N ALA A 872 14.09 0.72 35.14
CA ALA A 872 12.93 0.88 34.27
C ALA A 872 11.92 -0.28 34.42
N ALA A 873 12.40 -1.53 34.50
CA ALA A 873 11.55 -2.71 34.73
C ALA A 873 10.76 -2.59 36.04
N LYS A 874 11.41 -2.20 37.14
CA LYS A 874 10.80 -2.00 38.47
C LYS A 874 9.73 -0.90 38.46
N SER A 875 9.87 0.10 37.57
CA SER A 875 8.89 1.16 37.36
C SER A 875 7.77 0.79 36.38
N GLY A 876 7.66 -0.48 35.97
CA GLY A 876 6.57 -0.97 35.13
C GLY A 876 6.73 -0.72 33.63
N ILE A 877 7.92 -0.30 33.17
CA ILE A 877 8.23 -0.18 31.74
C ILE A 877 8.37 -1.57 31.15
N LYS A 878 7.62 -1.85 30.07
CA LYS A 878 7.54 -3.19 29.43
C LYS A 878 8.41 -3.34 28.18
N SER A 879 8.99 -2.25 27.69
CA SER A 879 9.83 -2.25 26.49
C SER A 879 10.89 -1.15 26.58
N LEU A 880 12.11 -1.48 26.18
CA LEU A 880 13.21 -0.54 26.01
C LEU A 880 13.86 -0.74 24.65
N THR A 881 14.26 0.33 23.98
CA THR A 881 14.98 0.21 22.70
C THR A 881 16.33 0.90 22.72
N PHE A 882 17.31 0.34 22.02
CA PHE A 882 18.61 0.97 21.76
C PHE A 882 18.64 1.79 20.45
N GLY A 883 17.51 1.92 19.77
CA GLY A 883 17.38 2.60 18.48
C GLY A 883 17.69 1.71 17.29
N ALA A 884 17.60 2.32 16.11
CA ALA A 884 17.86 1.67 14.83
C ALA A 884 19.34 1.24 14.66
N GLY A 885 19.54 -0.03 14.33
CA GLY A 885 20.79 -0.67 13.94
C GLY A 885 20.74 -1.23 12.51
N ALA A 886 21.90 -1.36 11.87
CA ALA A 886 21.99 -1.98 10.56
C ALA A 886 21.88 -3.51 10.69
N THR A 887 21.01 -4.12 9.90
CA THR A 887 20.86 -5.59 9.87
C THR A 887 21.90 -6.23 8.96
N SER A 888 22.15 -7.52 9.16
CA SER A 888 23.07 -8.31 8.34
C SER A 888 22.54 -8.63 6.93
N ARG A 889 21.23 -8.48 6.70
CA ARG A 889 20.54 -8.86 5.46
C ARG A 889 19.61 -7.77 4.98
N LEU A 890 19.50 -7.60 3.67
CA LEU A 890 18.48 -6.77 3.06
C LEU A 890 17.25 -7.62 2.74
N THR A 891 16.09 -7.22 3.26
CA THR A 891 14.80 -7.85 2.95
C THR A 891 13.96 -6.93 2.06
N PRO A 892 13.42 -7.44 0.94
CA PRO A 892 12.49 -6.65 0.13
C PRO A 892 11.16 -6.45 0.85
N GLY A 893 10.62 -5.23 0.79
CA GLY A 893 9.27 -4.91 1.24
C GLY A 893 8.28 -4.84 0.07
N HIS A 894 7.25 -4.00 0.22
CA HIS A 894 6.27 -3.71 -0.80
C HIS A 894 6.89 -3.29 -2.16
N HIS A 895 6.30 -3.82 -3.24
CA HIS A 895 6.64 -3.49 -4.63
C HIS A 895 8.11 -3.70 -5.06
N MET A 896 8.85 -4.56 -4.33
CA MET A 896 10.21 -4.98 -4.68
C MET A 896 10.23 -6.47 -5.04
N LYS A 897 10.37 -6.81 -6.34
CA LYS A 897 10.44 -8.21 -6.83
C LYS A 897 11.50 -8.39 -7.93
N GLY A 898 11.94 -9.64 -8.13
CA GLY A 898 12.74 -10.06 -9.30
C GLY A 898 14.26 -10.04 -9.13
N ALA A 899 14.99 -10.27 -10.22
CA ALA A 899 16.45 -10.47 -10.24
C ALA A 899 17.26 -9.27 -9.71
N LYS A 900 16.74 -8.04 -9.87
CA LYS A 900 17.38 -6.80 -9.37
C LYS A 900 17.46 -6.77 -7.84
N VAL A 901 16.49 -7.35 -7.13
CA VAL A 901 16.49 -7.42 -5.67
C VAL A 901 17.61 -8.34 -5.17
N ARG A 902 17.82 -9.50 -5.82
CA ARG A 902 18.89 -10.44 -5.44
C ARG A 902 20.29 -9.81 -5.58
N MET A 903 20.49 -9.01 -6.63
CA MET A 903 21.75 -8.26 -6.83
C MET A 903 21.97 -7.20 -5.74
N LEU A 904 20.92 -6.46 -5.36
CA LEU A 904 20.94 -5.47 -4.27
C LEU A 904 21.26 -6.13 -2.92
N GLN A 905 20.69 -7.31 -2.65
CA GLN A 905 20.98 -8.10 -1.45
C GLN A 905 22.46 -8.48 -1.37
N HIS A 906 23.02 -9.07 -2.45
CA HIS A 906 24.44 -9.44 -2.49
C HIS A 906 25.37 -8.23 -2.34
N THR A 907 25.00 -7.10 -2.94
CA THR A 907 25.78 -5.86 -2.84
C THR A 907 25.79 -5.32 -1.41
N TYR A 908 24.62 -5.29 -0.76
CA TYR A 908 24.49 -4.85 0.62
C TYR A 908 25.25 -5.76 1.59
N GLU A 909 25.15 -7.08 1.42
CA GLU A 909 25.89 -8.04 2.25
C GLU A 909 27.42 -7.83 2.18
N ALA A 910 27.95 -7.56 0.98
CA ALA A 910 29.36 -7.26 0.80
C ALA A 910 29.77 -5.96 1.52
N VAL A 911 28.96 -4.90 1.41
CA VAL A 911 29.18 -3.60 2.07
C VAL A 911 29.07 -3.74 3.59
N ALA A 912 28.02 -4.37 4.11
CA ALA A 912 27.82 -4.57 5.54
C ALA A 912 28.98 -5.34 6.19
N LYS A 913 29.52 -6.35 5.49
CA LYS A 913 30.68 -7.12 5.93
C LYS A 913 31.99 -6.31 5.90
N GLN A 914 32.19 -5.49 4.87
CA GLN A 914 33.37 -4.65 4.70
C GLN A 914 33.44 -3.51 5.73
N PHE A 915 32.30 -2.89 6.07
CA PHE A 915 32.23 -1.78 7.01
C PHE A 915 31.88 -2.20 8.45
N HIS A 916 31.81 -3.51 8.73
CA HIS A 916 31.53 -4.06 10.06
C HIS A 916 30.28 -3.49 10.75
N LEU A 917 29.22 -3.24 9.97
CA LEU A 917 28.03 -2.51 10.42
C LEU A 917 27.23 -3.23 11.53
N THR A 918 27.49 -4.52 11.79
CA THR A 918 26.74 -5.37 12.74
C THR A 918 27.41 -5.58 14.10
N ARG A 919 28.65 -5.09 14.33
CA ARG A 919 29.38 -5.36 15.59
C ARG A 919 28.72 -4.77 16.84
N LYS A 920 27.99 -3.65 16.72
CA LYS A 920 27.29 -3.02 17.85
C LYS A 920 26.04 -3.82 18.28
N SER A 921 25.40 -4.51 17.35
CA SER A 921 24.24 -5.35 17.59
C SER A 921 24.58 -6.56 18.45
N GLU A 922 25.79 -7.11 18.34
CA GLU A 922 26.26 -8.24 19.17
C GLU A 922 26.27 -7.93 20.66
N PHE A 923 26.68 -6.72 21.07
CA PHE A 923 26.64 -6.31 22.47
C PHE A 923 25.20 -6.22 22.99
N ARG A 924 24.30 -5.63 22.19
CA ARG A 924 22.89 -5.41 22.58
C ARG A 924 22.10 -6.72 22.64
N MET A 925 22.38 -7.66 21.74
CA MET A 925 21.82 -9.02 21.80
C MET A 925 22.18 -9.74 23.11
N LYS A 926 23.40 -9.56 23.63
CA LYS A 926 23.78 -10.11 24.95
C LYS A 926 22.96 -9.51 26.10
N LEU A 927 22.43 -8.29 25.93
CA LEU A 927 21.52 -7.65 26.88
C LEU A 927 20.05 -8.09 26.68
N GLY A 928 19.79 -9.06 25.81
CA GLY A 928 18.45 -9.59 25.52
C GLY A 928 17.70 -8.82 24.42
N ALA A 929 18.39 -8.01 23.61
CA ALA A 929 17.75 -7.29 22.51
C ALA A 929 17.38 -8.24 21.35
N HIS A 930 16.21 -8.02 20.77
CA HIS A 930 15.77 -8.63 19.52
C HIS A 930 15.52 -7.54 18.47
N GLU A 931 15.61 -7.93 17.20
CA GLU A 931 15.48 -7.01 16.07
C GLU A 931 14.01 -6.92 15.61
N GLU A 932 13.46 -5.71 15.60
CA GLU A 932 12.20 -5.39 14.94
C GLU A 932 12.48 -4.64 13.62
N PRO A 933 12.00 -5.11 12.46
CA PRO A 933 12.39 -4.52 11.18
C PRO A 933 11.89 -3.09 11.01
N LEU A 934 12.78 -2.20 10.55
CA LEU A 934 12.48 -0.87 10.07
C LEU A 934 12.69 -0.78 8.56
N TYR A 935 11.93 0.09 7.91
CA TYR A 935 11.90 0.16 6.45
C TYR A 935 12.38 1.49 5.91
N ILE A 936 12.92 1.43 4.70
CA ILE A 936 13.14 2.56 3.81
C ILE A 936 12.07 2.46 2.72
N ALA A 937 11.25 3.49 2.58
CA ALA A 937 10.25 3.58 1.52
C ALA A 937 10.45 4.81 0.64
N TYR A 938 10.19 4.67 -0.65
CA TYR A 938 10.29 5.74 -1.62
C TYR A 938 9.26 5.56 -2.72
N PRO A 939 8.75 6.66 -3.30
CA PRO A 939 7.84 6.57 -4.44
C PRO A 939 8.56 5.90 -5.62
N PRO A 940 7.83 5.30 -6.58
CA PRO A 940 8.43 4.81 -7.81
C PRO A 940 9.34 5.87 -8.45
N HIS A 941 10.56 5.48 -8.85
CA HIS A 941 11.59 6.39 -9.40
C HIS A 941 12.12 7.47 -8.44
N GLY A 942 11.76 7.39 -7.16
CA GLY A 942 12.28 8.26 -6.10
C GLY A 942 13.73 7.99 -5.74
N LEU A 943 14.21 6.75 -5.95
CA LEU A 943 15.56 6.34 -5.58
C LEU A 943 16.50 6.24 -6.81
N GLY A 944 17.00 7.38 -7.28
CA GLY A 944 18.10 7.47 -8.25
C GLY A 944 19.47 7.67 -7.58
N SER A 945 20.53 7.87 -8.35
CA SER A 945 21.89 8.11 -7.81
C SER A 945 21.96 9.29 -6.84
N ARG A 946 21.18 10.36 -7.10
CA ARG A 946 21.04 11.51 -6.18
C ARG A 946 20.26 11.16 -4.92
N GLY A 947 19.27 10.27 -5.00
CA GLY A 947 18.51 9.81 -3.85
C GLY A 947 19.38 8.95 -2.93
N ILE A 948 20.18 8.04 -3.49
CA ILE A 948 21.18 7.27 -2.73
C ILE A 948 22.17 8.21 -2.03
N ARG A 949 22.69 9.22 -2.75
CA ARG A 949 23.58 10.22 -2.14
C ARG A 949 22.91 11.02 -1.03
N ALA A 950 21.62 11.34 -1.17
CA ALA A 950 20.86 12.02 -0.12
C ALA A 950 20.71 11.15 1.14
N ILE A 951 20.51 9.83 0.97
CA ILE A 951 20.51 8.88 2.10
C ILE A 951 21.90 8.80 2.74
N MET A 952 22.97 8.67 1.95
CA MET A 952 24.34 8.65 2.49
C MET A 952 24.67 9.92 3.28
N ASN A 953 24.35 11.09 2.71
CA ASN A 953 24.57 12.39 3.38
C ASN A 953 23.70 12.59 4.62
N PHE A 954 22.61 11.84 4.80
CA PHE A 954 21.84 11.88 6.04
C PHE A 954 22.56 11.12 7.18
N PHE A 955 23.36 10.12 6.82
CA PHE A 955 24.12 9.30 7.76
C PHE A 955 25.58 9.75 7.92
N GLU A 956 26.11 10.57 7.02
CA GLU A 956 27.45 11.16 7.12
C GLU A 956 27.42 12.41 8.02
N ASP A 957 28.22 12.38 9.09
CA ASP A 957 28.75 13.56 9.79
C ASP A 957 30.29 13.57 9.73
#